data_AF-A0A978S892-F1
#
_entry.id   AF-A0A978S892-F1
#
_cell.length_a   1.000
_cell.length_b   1.000
_cell.length_c   1.000
_cell.angle_alpha   90.00
_cell.angle_beta   90.00
_cell.angle_gamma   90.00
#
_symmetry.space_group_name_H-M   'P 1'
#
loop_
_entity.id
_entity.type
_entity.pdbx_description
1 polymer ?
#
loop_
_entity_poly.entity_id
_entity_poly.type
_entity_poly.pdbx_seq_one_letter_code
_entity_poly.pdbx_strand_id
1 'polypeptide(L)'
;MSDLGDWIDRQLSPDREQILRQQPSYFAAAGEFQRLYEWLTDFDFIQQKLFEVGLVELILDYSLALALNVYPQINADTLRFIQAALRKSVHILKSDNHQLAAQLLGRLRSYPLPDIRELLVQAQQWRRHPWLCPRYACLEAPGEGNDRLVYAVAVTPDGRIAVSGTGDGTIQVWDLETGKPRHTIETLEGEYFFPIHSVAVTADGRIAVSGGGDGTIQVWDLETGERRQTLETQSSSVLAVAVTPDGRIAVSGEEYGTVKVWNLDTGEQCYTLPEPGRSVLALAVTPDGRIAVSGERDGTMTVWNLETGEQRYSLEAEYLFPIYGVAVTADGRIAVSGSRNGTVKIWDLETGQLRYSLEGHDDSVRTVAVTPDGCIAVSGSRDRTLKIWDLEIGEVRRTLNGHDDSVYALAVTADGGMAVSGSWDKTVNVWDLKTGECCHTWGLSHSFPITGHSDLVSAVVVTADRRMAVSGWWDKTVKIWDLKTGELRRTLEGEDNSVSALVAIPDGLITISGERHKTIKVWDWETGERQRTLELGDNSVFAVAGTAYRPIALALSEDKTLQVWDLETWERRYLLESSDFRVSAVAVTPDGQTTVAGSGDGTIKVWNLDTGELRYSLRIHDEWVYAVAITPDGQIAVSGGGDGTLKVWDLETGEVRYSLGKKYDDLMSFVVCGVAVTADGRMAVSISEDKTVRVWHLETAELVATFTGDRLFSYVGMTADGGTIVARDDMGRLYFLDLVGL
;
A
#
# COMPACT_ATOMS: atom_id res chain seq x y z
N MET A 1 6.93 10.38 32.45
CA MET A 1 5.99 11.46 32.76
C MET A 1 6.80 12.72 32.89
N SER A 2 6.48 13.74 32.10
CA SER A 2 7.09 15.05 32.17
C SER A 2 6.55 15.83 33.38
N ASP A 3 7.31 16.81 33.87
CA ASP A 3 6.87 17.71 34.95
C ASP A 3 5.56 18.45 34.57
N LEU A 4 5.29 18.61 33.27
CA LEU A 4 4.08 19.21 32.73
C LEU A 4 2.87 18.28 32.88
N GLY A 5 2.98 17.01 32.47
CA GLY A 5 1.89 16.03 32.60
C GLY A 5 1.45 15.82 34.05
N ASP A 6 2.42 15.72 34.97
CA ASP A 6 2.16 15.61 36.41
C ASP A 6 1.49 16.86 37.01
N TRP A 7 1.81 18.05 36.48
CA TRP A 7 1.19 19.30 36.91
C TRP A 7 -0.27 19.40 36.44
N ILE A 8 -0.57 18.98 35.20
CA ILE A 8 -1.94 18.98 34.64
C ILE A 8 -2.83 17.98 35.39
N ASP A 9 -2.32 16.80 35.73
CA ASP A 9 -3.10 15.78 36.45
C ASP A 9 -3.45 16.16 37.90
N ARG A 10 -2.73 17.13 38.48
CA ARG A 10 -3.04 17.66 39.82
C ARG A 10 -4.16 18.70 39.80
N GLN A 11 -4.61 19.16 38.62
CA GLN A 11 -5.71 20.12 38.49
C GLN A 11 -7.07 19.44 38.65
N LEU A 12 -8.07 20.19 39.11
CA LEU A 12 -9.46 19.69 39.18
C LEU A 12 -10.02 19.51 37.76
N SER A 13 -10.86 18.50 37.56
CA SER A 13 -11.37 18.11 36.22
C SER A 13 -11.93 19.27 35.36
N PRO A 14 -12.78 20.19 35.88
CA PRO A 14 -13.29 21.32 35.10
C PRO A 14 -12.20 22.34 34.72
N ASP A 15 -11.29 22.59 35.65
CA ASP A 15 -10.16 23.51 35.44
C ASP A 15 -9.17 22.91 34.45
N ARG A 16 -8.95 21.58 34.52
CA ARG A 16 -8.09 20.82 33.60
C ARG A 16 -8.59 20.91 32.16
N GLU A 17 -9.88 20.65 31.92
CA GLU A 17 -10.46 20.74 30.58
C GLU A 17 -10.34 22.17 30.01
N GLN A 18 -10.62 23.18 30.83
CA GLN A 18 -10.51 24.57 30.41
C GLN A 18 -9.07 24.97 30.07
N ILE A 19 -8.09 24.57 30.90
CA ILE A 19 -6.66 24.78 30.64
C ILE A 19 -6.27 24.13 29.32
N LEU A 20 -6.57 22.84 29.14
CA LEU A 20 -6.22 22.10 27.92
C LEU A 20 -6.85 22.72 26.66
N ARG A 21 -8.07 23.25 26.75
CA ARG A 21 -8.78 23.84 25.60
C ARG A 21 -8.27 25.25 25.26
N GLN A 22 -8.04 26.12 26.25
CA GLN A 22 -7.81 27.55 26.02
C GLN A 22 -6.34 27.97 26.06
N GLN A 23 -5.49 27.27 26.81
CA GLN A 23 -4.11 27.70 27.07
C GLN A 23 -3.26 27.89 25.79
N PRO A 24 -3.32 27.03 24.76
CA PRO A 24 -2.58 27.25 23.51
C PRO A 24 -2.93 28.58 22.82
N SER A 25 -4.21 28.96 22.84
CA SER A 25 -4.68 30.23 22.27
C SER A 25 -4.21 31.44 23.08
N TYR A 26 -4.12 31.30 24.41
CA TYR A 26 -3.57 32.34 25.28
C TYR A 26 -2.08 32.55 25.08
N PHE A 27 -1.29 31.48 24.90
CA PHE A 27 0.13 31.62 24.58
C PHE A 27 0.36 32.34 23.25
N ALA A 28 -0.43 31.99 22.23
CA ALA A 28 -0.37 32.66 20.92
C ALA A 28 -0.71 34.16 21.04
N ALA A 29 -1.78 34.51 21.78
CA ALA A 29 -2.20 35.89 21.98
C ALA A 29 -1.21 36.72 22.83
N ALA A 30 -0.53 36.08 23.79
CA ALA A 30 0.48 36.70 24.65
C ALA A 30 1.88 36.79 24.01
N GLY A 31 2.09 36.19 22.84
CA GLY A 31 3.41 36.11 22.19
C GLY A 31 4.36 35.10 22.85
N GLU A 32 3.85 34.19 23.69
CA GLU A 32 4.64 33.15 24.37
C GLU A 32 4.87 31.92 23.46
N PHE A 33 5.38 32.14 22.24
CA PHE A 33 5.50 31.11 21.20
C PHE A 33 6.38 29.92 21.62
N GLN A 34 7.43 30.16 22.39
CA GLN A 34 8.31 29.11 22.90
C GLN A 34 7.55 28.11 23.80
N ARG A 35 6.67 28.61 24.67
CA ARG A 35 5.85 27.75 25.54
C ARG A 35 4.79 27.00 24.76
N LEU A 36 4.20 27.64 23.76
CA LEU A 36 3.28 26.96 22.83
C LEU A 36 3.97 25.80 22.11
N TYR A 37 5.20 26.01 21.63
CA TYR A 37 6.01 24.97 21.00
C TYR A 37 6.33 23.81 21.96
N GLU A 38 6.79 24.12 23.18
CA GLU A 38 7.10 23.13 24.22
C GLU A 38 5.87 22.28 24.56
N TRP A 39 4.68 22.88 24.66
CA TRP A 39 3.45 22.13 24.93
C TRP A 39 3.07 21.22 23.74
N LEU A 40 3.15 21.72 22.51
CA LEU A 40 2.85 20.94 21.31
C LEU A 40 3.92 19.89 20.95
N THR A 41 5.01 19.81 21.70
CA THR A 41 6.05 18.79 21.53
C THR A 41 6.17 17.85 22.75
N ASP A 42 5.35 18.05 23.77
CA ASP A 42 5.27 17.20 24.97
C ASP A 42 4.20 16.11 24.80
N PHE A 43 4.60 14.84 24.97
CA PHE A 43 3.70 13.71 24.74
C PHE A 43 2.55 13.67 25.76
N ASP A 44 2.82 13.99 27.03
CA ASP A 44 1.82 13.91 28.08
C ASP A 44 0.73 14.97 27.87
N PHE A 45 1.09 16.18 27.45
CA PHE A 45 0.12 17.20 27.02
C PHE A 45 -0.74 16.73 25.85
N ILE A 46 -0.13 16.21 24.78
CA ILE A 46 -0.84 15.73 23.59
C ILE A 46 -1.83 14.62 23.97
N GLN A 47 -1.39 13.66 24.79
CA GLN A 47 -2.21 12.53 25.23
C GLN A 47 -3.36 12.99 26.14
N GLN A 48 -3.11 13.87 27.10
CA GLN A 48 -4.16 14.41 27.98
C GLN A 48 -5.18 15.27 27.23
N LYS A 49 -4.73 16.12 26.30
CA LYS A 49 -5.64 16.92 25.47
C LYS A 49 -6.50 16.03 24.57
N LEU A 50 -5.92 14.96 24.03
CA LEU A 50 -6.67 13.97 23.26
C LEU A 50 -7.74 13.25 24.10
N PHE A 51 -7.45 12.90 25.36
CA PHE A 51 -8.40 12.25 26.26
C PHE A 51 -9.55 13.16 26.70
N GLU A 52 -9.24 14.40 27.10
CA GLU A 52 -10.21 15.28 27.77
C GLU A 52 -10.99 16.16 26.81
N VAL A 53 -10.34 16.64 25.75
CA VAL A 53 -10.92 17.65 24.84
C VAL A 53 -11.22 17.06 23.46
N GLY A 54 -10.31 16.21 22.96
CA GLY A 54 -10.45 15.50 21.69
C GLY A 54 -9.55 16.01 20.56
N LEU A 55 -9.42 15.17 19.53
CA LEU A 55 -8.42 15.32 18.48
C LEU A 55 -8.59 16.57 17.60
N VAL A 56 -9.83 17.00 17.36
CA VAL A 56 -10.11 18.16 16.48
C VAL A 56 -9.50 19.44 17.05
N GLU A 57 -9.70 19.68 18.35
CA GLU A 57 -9.17 20.85 19.06
C GLU A 57 -7.64 20.80 19.13
N LEU A 58 -7.06 19.62 19.31
CA LEU A 58 -5.62 19.43 19.25
C LEU A 58 -5.06 19.82 17.86
N ILE A 59 -5.68 19.34 16.78
CA ILE A 59 -5.25 19.70 15.40
C ILE A 59 -5.34 21.22 15.16
N LEU A 60 -6.36 21.89 15.72
CA LEU A 60 -6.52 23.33 15.62
C LEU A 60 -5.39 24.09 16.33
N ASP A 61 -4.86 23.61 17.46
CA ASP A 61 -3.69 24.24 18.09
C ASP A 61 -2.45 24.20 17.20
N TYR A 62 -2.20 23.07 16.52
CA TYR A 62 -1.09 22.96 15.58
C TYR A 62 -1.29 23.91 14.38
N SER A 63 -2.52 24.00 13.86
CA SER A 63 -2.84 24.95 12.78
C SER A 63 -2.62 26.39 13.23
N LEU A 64 -3.00 26.73 14.47
CA LEU A 64 -2.75 28.05 15.07
C LEU A 64 -1.24 28.31 15.17
N ALA A 65 -0.46 27.37 15.70
CA ALA A 65 0.98 27.53 15.84
C ALA A 65 1.68 27.74 14.49
N LEU A 66 1.33 26.93 13.47
CA LEU A 66 1.91 27.04 12.13
C LEU A 66 1.52 28.33 11.41
N ALA A 67 0.30 28.83 11.61
CA ALA A 67 -0.17 30.08 11.01
C ALA A 67 0.54 31.34 11.52
N LEU A 68 1.15 31.28 12.72
CA LEU A 68 1.90 32.42 13.28
C LEU A 68 3.18 32.73 12.48
N ASN A 69 3.75 31.73 11.79
CA ASN A 69 4.99 31.86 10.99
C ASN A 69 6.17 32.51 11.76
N VAL A 70 6.25 32.25 13.07
CA VAL A 70 7.26 32.81 13.98
C VAL A 70 8.40 31.83 14.32
N TYR A 71 8.26 30.56 13.92
CA TYR A 71 9.20 29.51 14.29
C TYR A 71 10.32 29.34 13.24
N PRO A 72 11.54 28.99 13.68
CA PRO A 72 12.57 28.50 12.75
C PRO A 72 12.05 27.31 11.94
N GLN A 73 12.55 27.13 10.70
CA GLN A 73 12.08 26.06 9.81
C GLN A 73 12.07 24.68 10.47
N ILE A 74 13.14 24.32 11.20
CA ILE A 74 13.24 23.02 11.89
C ILE A 74 12.11 22.78 12.92
N ASN A 75 11.68 23.83 13.62
CA ASN A 75 10.60 23.78 14.59
C ASN A 75 9.23 23.72 13.87
N ALA A 76 9.06 24.49 12.79
CA ALA A 76 7.87 24.42 11.97
C ALA A 76 7.68 23.02 11.35
N ASP A 77 8.76 22.42 10.83
CA ASP A 77 8.75 21.07 10.27
C ASP A 77 8.43 20.02 11.34
N THR A 78 8.99 20.16 12.55
CA THR A 78 8.65 19.31 13.70
C THR A 78 7.15 19.33 13.98
N LEU A 79 6.55 20.53 14.09
CA LEU A 79 5.10 20.68 14.33
C LEU A 79 4.28 20.13 13.15
N ARG A 80 4.71 20.34 11.91
CA ARG A 80 4.04 19.79 10.71
C ARG A 80 4.00 18.27 10.73
N PHE A 81 5.14 17.62 10.99
CA PHE A 81 5.21 16.15 11.01
C PHE A 81 4.35 15.56 12.12
N ILE A 82 4.34 16.14 13.32
CA ILE A 82 3.48 15.69 14.41
C ILE A 82 2.01 15.90 14.04
N GLN A 83 1.63 17.07 13.52
CA GLN A 83 0.25 17.33 13.08
C GLN A 83 -0.20 16.36 11.98
N ALA A 84 0.66 16.07 11.01
CA ALA A 84 0.37 15.15 9.93
C ALA A 84 0.24 13.69 10.41
N ALA A 85 1.05 13.26 11.38
CA ALA A 85 0.86 11.96 12.05
C ALA A 85 -0.51 11.87 12.72
N LEU A 86 -0.89 12.91 13.48
CA LEU A 86 -2.19 12.99 14.15
C LEU A 86 -3.35 12.95 13.14
N ARG A 87 -3.23 13.65 12.00
CA ARG A 87 -4.23 13.66 10.92
C ARG A 87 -4.40 12.28 10.28
N LYS A 88 -3.31 11.59 9.95
CA LYS A 88 -3.36 10.23 9.39
C LYS A 88 -4.04 9.26 10.36
N SER A 89 -3.86 9.44 11.65
CA SER A 89 -4.42 8.57 12.68
C SER A 89 -5.82 8.99 13.18
N VAL A 90 -6.50 9.99 12.57
CA VAL A 90 -7.80 10.50 13.05
C VAL A 90 -8.85 9.41 13.22
N HIS A 91 -8.99 8.54 12.22
CA HIS A 91 -9.99 7.48 12.20
C HIS A 91 -9.75 6.42 13.30
N ILE A 92 -8.51 6.29 13.77
CA ILE A 92 -8.09 5.37 14.83
C ILE A 92 -8.22 6.04 16.19
N LEU A 93 -7.66 7.24 16.36
CA LEU A 93 -7.63 7.95 17.64
C LEU A 93 -9.01 8.44 18.10
N LYS A 94 -9.96 8.59 17.16
CA LYS A 94 -11.36 8.88 17.49
C LYS A 94 -12.07 7.69 18.11
N SER A 95 -11.70 6.46 17.75
CA SER A 95 -12.29 5.24 18.29
C SER A 95 -11.52 4.71 19.50
N ASP A 96 -10.19 4.79 19.48
CA ASP A 96 -9.31 4.36 20.56
C ASP A 96 -8.09 5.31 20.70
N ASN A 97 -8.16 6.17 21.71
CA ASN A 97 -7.13 7.15 22.04
C ASN A 97 -5.90 6.57 22.78
N HIS A 98 -5.96 5.31 23.24
CA HIS A 98 -4.81 4.65 23.86
C HIS A 98 -3.73 4.29 22.82
N GLN A 99 -4.08 4.30 21.53
CA GLN A 99 -3.15 3.98 20.46
C GLN A 99 -2.23 5.14 20.05
N LEU A 100 -2.34 6.34 20.63
CA LEU A 100 -1.51 7.49 20.22
C LEU A 100 -0.02 7.17 20.22
N ALA A 101 0.50 6.55 21.29
CA ALA A 101 1.90 6.17 21.38
C ALA A 101 2.31 5.26 20.21
N ALA A 102 1.53 4.22 19.94
CA ALA A 102 1.78 3.29 18.82
C ALA A 102 1.74 4.00 17.46
N GLN A 103 0.77 4.88 17.25
CA GLN A 103 0.57 5.60 16.00
C GLN A 103 1.70 6.62 15.75
N LEU A 104 2.17 7.33 16.78
CA LEU A 104 3.31 8.25 16.69
C LEU A 104 4.62 7.49 16.46
N LEU A 105 4.90 6.44 17.23
CA LEU A 105 6.10 5.61 17.05
C LEU A 105 6.16 4.97 15.67
N GLY A 106 5.04 4.41 15.20
CA GLY A 106 4.99 3.74 13.91
C GLY A 106 5.24 4.67 12.73
N ARG A 107 4.93 5.97 12.88
CA ARG A 107 4.97 6.96 11.80
C ARG A 107 6.14 7.93 11.84
N LEU A 108 6.56 8.36 13.03
CA LEU A 108 7.53 9.44 13.20
C LEU A 108 8.97 8.96 13.44
N ARG A 109 9.18 7.66 13.67
CA ARG A 109 10.49 7.12 14.05
C ARG A 109 11.56 7.23 12.96
N SER A 110 11.16 7.42 11.70
CA SER A 110 12.06 7.65 10.56
C SER A 110 12.62 9.08 10.48
N TYR A 111 12.04 10.06 11.18
CA TYR A 111 12.47 11.46 11.10
C TYR A 111 13.64 11.76 12.06
N PRO A 112 14.78 12.28 11.57
CA PRO A 112 15.96 12.52 12.39
C PRO A 112 15.90 13.85 13.17
N LEU A 113 14.72 14.30 13.58
CA LEU A 113 14.54 15.57 14.31
C LEU A 113 14.67 15.35 15.83
N PRO A 114 15.45 16.18 16.57
CA PRO A 114 15.69 16.00 18.00
C PRO A 114 14.42 15.98 18.84
N ASP A 115 13.52 16.93 18.62
CA ASP A 115 12.30 17.08 19.42
C ASP A 115 11.29 15.96 19.16
N ILE A 116 11.23 15.46 17.91
CA ILE A 116 10.47 14.24 17.59
C ILE A 116 11.05 13.03 18.33
N ARG A 117 12.38 12.88 18.37
CA ARG A 117 13.00 11.78 19.12
C ARG A 117 12.69 11.86 20.61
N GLU A 118 12.71 13.06 21.19
CA GLU A 118 12.35 13.27 22.60
C GLU A 118 10.88 12.92 22.86
N LEU A 119 9.96 13.40 22.03
CA LEU A 119 8.54 13.04 22.06
C LEU A 119 8.34 11.51 22.01
N LEU A 120 9.03 10.83 21.11
CA LEU A 120 8.94 9.37 20.98
C LEU A 120 9.51 8.62 22.18
N VAL A 121 10.56 9.14 22.83
CA VAL A 121 11.09 8.58 24.08
C VAL A 121 10.07 8.74 25.22
N GLN A 122 9.39 9.89 25.31
CA GLN A 122 8.31 10.08 26.28
C GLN A 122 7.15 9.11 26.02
N ALA A 123 6.73 8.96 24.76
CA ALA A 123 5.70 8.00 24.35
C ALA A 123 6.07 6.55 24.71
N GLN A 124 7.34 6.15 24.52
CA GLN A 124 7.83 4.82 24.91
C GLN A 124 7.79 4.55 26.41
N GLN A 125 7.85 5.59 27.24
CA GLN A 125 7.78 5.49 28.70
C GLN A 125 6.33 5.48 29.21
N TRP A 126 5.34 5.63 28.33
CA TRP A 126 3.95 5.57 28.71
C TRP A 126 3.56 4.15 29.18
N ARG A 127 3.04 4.07 30.41
CA ARG A 127 2.71 2.81 31.11
C ARG A 127 1.33 2.85 31.77
N ARG A 128 0.47 3.81 31.43
CA ARG A 128 -0.88 3.92 32.04
C ARG A 128 -1.84 2.82 31.57
N HIS A 129 -1.59 2.25 30.39
CA HIS A 129 -2.36 1.15 29.84
C HIS A 129 -1.40 0.20 29.08
N PRO A 130 -1.63 -1.12 29.07
CA PRO A 130 -0.93 -2.01 28.17
C PRO A 130 -1.15 -1.63 26.71
N TRP A 131 -0.10 -1.66 25.90
CA TRP A 131 -0.17 -1.30 24.47
C TRP A 131 0.89 -2.04 23.66
N LEU A 132 0.70 -2.05 22.34
CA LEU A 132 1.60 -2.68 21.38
C LEU A 132 2.58 -1.64 20.81
N CYS A 133 3.85 -1.78 21.15
CA CYS A 133 4.94 -0.88 20.78
C CYS A 133 5.63 -1.34 19.50
N PRO A 134 5.56 -0.58 18.39
CA PRO A 134 6.32 -0.88 17.18
C PRO A 134 7.83 -0.77 17.41
N ARG A 135 8.59 -1.81 17.03
CA ARG A 135 10.07 -1.79 17.08
C ARG A 135 10.69 -0.90 16.00
N TYR A 136 9.99 -0.71 14.89
CA TYR A 136 10.45 0.04 13.73
C TYR A 136 9.34 1.00 13.25
N ALA A 137 9.68 1.93 12.36
CA ALA A 137 8.66 2.68 11.63
C ALA A 137 7.92 1.70 10.71
N CYS A 138 6.68 1.36 11.07
CA CYS A 138 5.89 0.33 10.39
C CYS A 138 4.55 0.86 9.85
N LEU A 139 4.27 2.15 10.06
CA LEU A 139 3.06 2.82 9.61
C LEU A 139 3.42 3.92 8.62
N GLU A 140 2.47 4.33 7.78
CA GLU A 140 2.68 5.35 6.75
C GLU A 140 3.18 6.66 7.37
N ALA A 141 4.43 7.03 7.09
CA ALA A 141 5.07 8.22 7.60
C ALA A 141 4.35 9.51 7.11
N PRO A 142 4.27 10.56 7.95
CA PRO A 142 3.71 11.85 7.57
C PRO A 142 4.71 12.64 6.70
N GLY A 143 4.74 12.36 5.39
CA GLY A 143 5.60 13.09 4.44
C GLY A 143 4.88 14.21 3.71
N GLU A 144 5.60 15.25 3.31
CA GLU A 144 5.18 16.30 2.36
C GLU A 144 5.21 15.83 0.89
N GLY A 145 5.15 14.52 0.63
CA GLY A 145 5.08 13.95 -0.71
C GLY A 145 3.68 13.42 -1.01
N ASN A 146 3.28 13.44 -2.29
CA ASN A 146 2.00 12.95 -2.83
C ASN A 146 1.34 11.84 -1.99
N ASP A 147 0.52 12.24 -1.03
CA ASP A 147 -0.14 11.32 -0.10
C ASP A 147 -1.36 10.62 -0.75
N ARG A 148 -1.48 10.80 -2.08
CA ARG A 148 -2.73 10.77 -2.85
C ARG A 148 -2.44 10.39 -4.30
N LEU A 149 -3.48 9.89 -4.96
CA LEU A 149 -3.43 9.34 -6.31
C LEU A 149 -2.82 10.33 -7.30
N VAL A 150 -1.79 9.93 -8.04
CA VAL A 150 -1.18 10.74 -9.10
C VAL A 150 -1.87 10.41 -10.42
N TYR A 151 -2.59 11.37 -10.97
CA TYR A 151 -3.31 11.20 -12.24
C TYR A 151 -2.53 11.74 -13.43
N ALA A 152 -1.65 12.73 -13.21
CA ALA A 152 -0.89 13.37 -14.28
C ALA A 152 0.53 13.71 -13.83
N VAL A 153 1.48 13.62 -14.76
CA VAL A 153 2.89 14.01 -14.57
C VAL A 153 3.39 14.67 -15.86
N ALA A 154 4.12 15.75 -15.72
CA ALA A 154 4.86 16.40 -16.80
C ALA A 154 6.28 16.75 -16.33
N VAL A 155 7.24 16.81 -17.26
CA VAL A 155 8.64 17.14 -16.96
C VAL A 155 9.04 18.36 -17.77
N THR A 156 9.80 19.27 -17.18
CA THR A 156 10.32 20.44 -17.89
C THR A 156 11.31 20.02 -18.98
N PRO A 157 11.40 20.78 -20.09
CA PRO A 157 12.30 20.45 -21.19
C PRO A 157 13.79 20.44 -20.83
N ASP A 158 14.18 21.08 -19.72
CA ASP A 158 15.55 21.00 -19.20
C ASP A 158 15.82 19.75 -18.34
N GLY A 159 14.79 18.92 -18.09
CA GLY A 159 14.88 17.69 -17.29
C GLY A 159 15.14 17.93 -15.81
N ARG A 160 14.94 19.15 -15.30
CA ARG A 160 15.24 19.50 -13.91
C ARG A 160 14.03 19.47 -12.99
N ILE A 161 12.84 19.70 -13.53
CA ILE A 161 11.61 19.83 -12.75
C ILE A 161 10.58 18.84 -13.25
N ALA A 162 9.90 18.16 -12.34
CA ALA A 162 8.66 17.43 -12.62
C ALA A 162 7.48 18.12 -11.96
N VAL A 163 6.33 18.08 -12.61
CA VAL A 163 5.06 18.59 -12.11
C VAL A 163 4.09 17.42 -12.06
N SER A 164 3.47 17.16 -10.92
CA SER A 164 2.46 16.11 -10.77
C SER A 164 1.13 16.68 -10.30
N GLY A 165 0.04 16.17 -10.88
CA GLY A 165 -1.33 16.48 -10.51
C GLY A 165 -1.98 15.33 -9.77
N THR A 166 -2.65 15.63 -8.66
CA THR A 166 -3.21 14.63 -7.74
C THR A 166 -4.73 14.56 -7.75
N GLY A 167 -5.26 13.48 -7.17
CA GLY A 167 -6.69 13.21 -7.07
C GLY A 167 -7.51 14.12 -6.16
N ASP A 168 -6.87 14.96 -5.36
CA ASP A 168 -7.49 15.95 -4.48
C ASP A 168 -7.28 17.38 -4.96
N GLY A 169 -6.85 17.60 -6.20
CA GLY A 169 -6.70 18.97 -6.71
C GLY A 169 -5.41 19.64 -6.23
N THR A 170 -4.35 18.88 -5.95
CA THR A 170 -3.04 19.48 -5.67
C THR A 170 -2.10 19.28 -6.84
N ILE A 171 -1.24 20.28 -7.04
CA ILE A 171 -0.14 20.24 -7.98
C ILE A 171 1.14 20.30 -7.18
N GLN A 172 1.99 19.29 -7.35
CA GLN A 172 3.29 19.21 -6.71
C GLN A 172 4.39 19.43 -7.76
N VAL A 173 5.29 20.37 -7.48
CA VAL A 173 6.46 20.65 -8.31
C VAL A 173 7.68 20.06 -7.62
N TRP A 174 8.42 19.23 -8.33
CA TRP A 174 9.54 18.43 -7.85
C TRP A 174 10.82 18.87 -8.51
N ASP A 175 11.89 18.95 -7.73
CA ASP A 175 13.24 19.07 -8.26
C ASP A 175 13.80 17.65 -8.51
N LEU A 176 14.09 17.32 -9.77
CA LEU A 176 14.51 15.98 -10.21
C LEU A 176 15.94 15.63 -9.77
N GLU A 177 16.77 16.63 -9.47
CA GLU A 177 18.15 16.41 -9.02
C GLU A 177 18.20 16.06 -7.53
N THR A 178 17.35 16.70 -6.73
CA THR A 178 17.33 16.54 -5.27
C THR A 178 16.22 15.63 -4.75
N GLY A 179 15.19 15.35 -5.56
CA GLY A 179 14.02 14.57 -5.19
C GLY A 179 13.11 15.25 -4.16
N LYS A 180 13.25 16.56 -3.95
CA LYS A 180 12.46 17.32 -2.96
C LYS A 180 11.34 18.11 -3.65
N PRO A 181 10.17 18.25 -2.99
CA PRO A 181 9.13 19.16 -3.46
C PRO A 181 9.65 20.60 -3.37
N ARG A 182 9.55 21.33 -4.48
CA ARG A 182 9.90 22.75 -4.60
C ARG A 182 8.71 23.63 -4.23
N HIS A 183 7.51 23.25 -4.70
CA HIS A 183 6.25 23.92 -4.41
C HIS A 183 5.12 22.90 -4.30
N THR A 184 4.24 23.06 -3.31
CA THR A 184 2.94 22.38 -3.25
C THR A 184 1.87 23.44 -3.42
N ILE A 185 1.07 23.31 -4.47
CA ILE A 185 0.09 24.30 -4.87
C ILE A 185 -1.29 23.63 -4.78
N GLU A 186 -2.15 24.16 -3.92
CA GLU A 186 -3.54 23.69 -3.78
C GLU A 186 -4.44 24.51 -4.70
N THR A 187 -5.25 23.87 -5.57
CA THR A 187 -6.34 24.56 -6.28
C THR A 187 -7.49 24.81 -5.30
N LEU A 188 -7.37 25.83 -4.47
CA LEU A 188 -8.39 26.21 -3.50
C LEU A 188 -9.47 27.09 -4.12
N GLU A 189 -10.65 26.52 -4.43
CA GLU A 189 -11.94 27.24 -4.42
C GLU A 189 -13.10 26.30 -4.00
N GLY A 190 -13.40 26.21 -2.68
CA GLY A 190 -14.63 25.57 -2.16
C GLY A 190 -14.44 24.38 -1.20
N GLU A 191 -15.56 23.84 -0.70
CA GLU A 191 -15.61 22.70 0.26
C GLU A 191 -15.34 21.31 -0.37
N TYR A 192 -15.07 21.25 -1.68
CA TYR A 192 -14.90 19.99 -2.42
C TYR A 192 -13.61 19.99 -3.25
N PHE A 193 -12.83 18.92 -3.12
CA PHE A 193 -11.58 18.69 -3.86
C PHE A 193 -11.88 17.96 -5.18
N PHE A 194 -11.42 18.50 -6.30
CA PHE A 194 -11.57 17.88 -7.62
C PHE A 194 -10.23 17.38 -8.15
N PRO A 195 -10.17 16.19 -8.77
CA PRO A 195 -8.92 15.61 -9.25
C PRO A 195 -8.31 16.41 -10.41
N ILE A 196 -6.98 16.52 -10.45
CA ILE A 196 -6.25 17.02 -11.63
C ILE A 196 -6.02 15.86 -12.59
N HIS A 197 -6.72 15.83 -13.71
CA HIS A 197 -6.65 14.70 -14.66
C HIS A 197 -5.46 14.79 -15.62
N SER A 198 -4.97 15.99 -15.92
CA SER A 198 -3.92 16.21 -16.91
C SER A 198 -3.08 17.45 -16.58
N VAL A 199 -1.79 17.40 -16.89
CA VAL A 199 -0.84 18.49 -16.73
C VAL A 199 0.09 18.52 -17.95
N ALA A 200 0.34 19.72 -18.47
CA ALA A 200 1.29 19.98 -19.54
C ALA A 200 2.21 21.15 -19.16
N VAL A 201 3.43 21.18 -19.71
CA VAL A 201 4.44 22.21 -19.43
C VAL A 201 4.87 22.87 -20.74
N THR A 202 5.10 24.19 -20.71
CA THR A 202 5.58 24.94 -21.89
C THR A 202 7.01 24.58 -22.27
N ALA A 203 7.37 24.77 -23.54
CA ALA A 203 8.71 24.44 -24.05
C ALA A 203 9.85 25.29 -23.43
N ASP A 204 9.52 26.42 -22.82
CA ASP A 204 10.48 27.23 -22.04
C ASP A 204 10.61 26.78 -20.58
N GLY A 205 9.81 25.79 -20.15
CA GLY A 205 9.81 25.24 -18.79
C GLY A 205 9.27 26.18 -17.71
N ARG A 206 8.65 27.31 -18.08
CA ARG A 206 8.23 28.34 -17.12
C ARG A 206 6.80 28.21 -16.67
N ILE A 207 5.93 27.65 -17.51
CA ILE A 207 4.49 27.60 -17.28
C ILE A 207 4.02 26.15 -17.26
N ALA A 208 3.19 25.81 -16.28
CA ALA A 208 2.42 24.57 -16.29
C ALA A 208 0.93 24.89 -16.50
N VAL A 209 0.25 24.03 -17.26
CA VAL A 209 -1.19 24.10 -17.50
C VAL A 209 -1.82 22.80 -17.03
N SER A 210 -2.85 22.89 -16.18
CA SER A 210 -3.53 21.72 -15.60
C SER A 210 -5.02 21.71 -15.91
N GLY A 211 -5.57 20.54 -16.22
CA GLY A 211 -7.01 20.32 -16.37
C GLY A 211 -7.61 19.66 -15.12
N GLY A 212 -8.63 20.28 -14.54
CA GLY A 212 -9.32 19.83 -13.33
C GLY A 212 -10.65 19.13 -13.60
N GLY A 213 -11.04 18.27 -12.67
CA GLY A 213 -12.36 17.63 -12.60
C GLY A 213 -13.50 18.57 -12.23
N ASP A 214 -13.21 19.85 -11.98
CA ASP A 214 -14.17 20.95 -11.79
C ASP A 214 -14.53 21.64 -13.11
N GLY A 215 -13.96 21.22 -14.24
CA GLY A 215 -14.15 21.85 -15.53
C GLY A 215 -13.30 23.10 -15.73
N THR A 216 -12.28 23.34 -14.91
CA THR A 216 -11.37 24.48 -15.06
C THR A 216 -10.02 24.06 -15.65
N ILE A 217 -9.40 25.01 -16.36
CA ILE A 217 -7.99 24.92 -16.75
C ILE A 217 -7.24 25.98 -15.96
N GLN A 218 -6.18 25.59 -15.28
CA GLN A 218 -5.37 26.47 -14.45
C GLN A 218 -3.98 26.64 -15.07
N VAL A 219 -3.50 27.87 -15.11
CA VAL A 219 -2.18 28.24 -15.66
C VAL A 219 -1.30 28.71 -14.52
N TRP A 220 -0.14 28.06 -14.36
CA TRP A 220 0.76 28.20 -13.21
C TRP A 220 2.12 28.69 -13.65
N ASP A 221 2.70 29.59 -12.87
CA ASP A 221 4.10 29.97 -12.99
C ASP A 221 4.97 29.01 -12.15
N LEU A 222 5.86 28.26 -12.79
CA LEU A 222 6.68 27.25 -12.11
C LEU A 222 7.85 27.85 -11.30
N GLU A 223 8.23 29.10 -11.56
CA GLU A 223 9.32 29.76 -10.84
C GLU A 223 8.84 30.33 -9.49
N THR A 224 7.64 30.91 -9.49
CA THR A 224 7.03 31.54 -8.31
C THR A 224 6.05 30.64 -7.58
N GLY A 225 5.48 29.64 -8.25
CA GLY A 225 4.40 28.80 -7.73
C GLY A 225 3.03 29.48 -7.70
N GLU A 226 2.88 30.65 -8.33
CA GLU A 226 1.64 31.41 -8.33
C GLU A 226 0.72 31.03 -9.50
N ARG A 227 -0.60 31.08 -9.25
CA ARG A 227 -1.64 30.94 -10.27
C ARG A 227 -1.70 32.20 -11.13
N ARG A 228 -1.38 32.07 -12.41
CA ARG A 228 -1.48 33.19 -13.37
C ARG A 228 -2.90 33.40 -13.85
N GLN A 229 -3.61 32.32 -14.18
CA GLN A 229 -4.92 32.41 -14.81
C GLN A 229 -5.78 31.17 -14.58
N THR A 230 -7.09 31.37 -14.53
CA THR A 230 -8.13 30.34 -14.52
C THR A 230 -9.01 30.51 -15.75
N LEU A 231 -9.18 29.44 -16.53
CA LEU A 231 -10.04 29.40 -17.71
C LEU A 231 -11.22 28.47 -17.44
N GLU A 232 -12.44 28.99 -17.52
CA GLU A 232 -13.66 28.21 -17.31
C GLU A 232 -14.16 27.61 -18.63
N THR A 233 -14.18 26.28 -18.71
CA THR A 233 -14.57 25.59 -19.95
C THR A 233 -16.09 25.45 -20.13
N GLN A 234 -16.86 25.64 -19.05
CA GLN A 234 -18.29 25.32 -18.95
C GLN A 234 -18.63 23.82 -19.09
N SER A 235 -17.62 22.95 -19.00
CA SER A 235 -17.76 21.49 -18.99
C SER A 235 -17.80 20.91 -17.56
N SER A 236 -18.21 19.66 -17.41
CA SER A 236 -18.18 18.94 -16.14
C SER A 236 -16.76 18.54 -15.71
N SER A 237 -15.86 18.27 -16.65
CA SER A 237 -14.49 17.83 -16.35
C SER A 237 -13.57 18.01 -17.56
N VAL A 238 -12.34 18.45 -17.31
CA VAL A 238 -11.26 18.50 -18.32
C VAL A 238 -10.36 17.29 -18.10
N LEU A 239 -10.38 16.35 -19.06
CA LEU A 239 -9.71 15.06 -18.94
C LEU A 239 -8.30 15.06 -19.56
N ALA A 240 -8.06 15.92 -20.54
CA ALA A 240 -6.76 16.04 -21.21
C ALA A 240 -6.43 17.50 -21.53
N VAL A 241 -5.15 17.88 -21.40
CA VAL A 241 -4.63 19.20 -21.79
C VAL A 241 -3.31 19.02 -22.54
N ALA A 242 -3.13 19.79 -23.60
CA ALA A 242 -1.86 19.92 -24.32
C ALA A 242 -1.56 21.39 -24.61
N VAL A 243 -0.28 21.76 -24.70
CA VAL A 243 0.16 23.13 -24.97
C VAL A 243 1.02 23.16 -26.23
N THR A 244 0.87 24.20 -27.06
CA THR A 244 1.70 24.36 -28.24
C THR A 244 3.16 24.64 -27.86
N PRO A 245 4.13 24.25 -28.71
CA PRO A 245 5.55 24.47 -28.43
C PRO A 245 5.96 25.93 -28.26
N ASP A 246 5.22 26.88 -28.83
CA ASP A 246 5.43 28.31 -28.64
C ASP A 246 4.88 28.85 -27.30
N GLY A 247 4.18 28.00 -26.52
CA GLY A 247 3.60 28.32 -25.22
C GLY A 247 2.38 29.25 -25.27
N ARG A 248 1.84 29.54 -26.45
CA ARG A 248 0.76 30.52 -26.62
C ARG A 248 -0.64 29.94 -26.63
N ILE A 249 -0.77 28.67 -27.00
CA ILE A 249 -2.06 28.02 -27.19
C ILE A 249 -2.15 26.79 -26.28
N ALA A 250 -3.26 26.67 -25.55
CA ALA A 250 -3.64 25.44 -24.86
C ALA A 250 -4.83 24.79 -25.58
N VAL A 251 -4.79 23.46 -25.67
CA VAL A 251 -5.87 22.63 -26.22
C VAL A 251 -6.40 21.77 -25.08
N SER A 252 -7.71 21.82 -24.83
CA SER A 252 -8.37 21.04 -23.77
C SER A 252 -9.35 20.04 -24.34
N GLY A 253 -9.38 18.86 -23.73
CA GLY A 253 -10.27 17.75 -24.06
C GLY A 253 -11.23 17.49 -22.90
N GLU A 254 -12.52 17.54 -23.19
CA GLU A 254 -13.57 17.56 -22.17
C GLU A 254 -14.35 16.25 -22.09
N GLU A 255 -14.91 16.02 -20.90
CA GLU A 255 -15.95 15.01 -20.74
C GLU A 255 -17.18 15.43 -21.57
N TYR A 256 -17.63 14.52 -22.44
CA TYR A 256 -18.68 14.75 -23.45
C TYR A 256 -18.33 15.61 -24.67
N GLY A 257 -17.03 15.86 -24.91
CA GLY A 257 -16.48 15.74 -26.26
C GLY A 257 -16.17 16.98 -27.05
N THR A 258 -16.15 18.14 -26.40
CA THR A 258 -15.60 19.33 -27.02
C THR A 258 -14.09 19.36 -26.83
N VAL A 259 -13.37 19.54 -27.95
CA VAL A 259 -11.99 20.01 -27.90
C VAL A 259 -12.05 21.54 -28.03
N LYS A 260 -11.48 22.26 -27.06
CA LYS A 260 -11.42 23.73 -27.09
C LYS A 260 -9.99 24.20 -27.22
N VAL A 261 -9.83 25.31 -27.92
CA VAL A 261 -8.55 25.97 -28.12
C VAL A 261 -8.56 27.32 -27.41
N TRP A 262 -7.53 27.56 -26.61
CA TRP A 262 -7.40 28.71 -25.72
C TRP A 262 -6.13 29.49 -26.04
N ASN A 263 -6.22 30.81 -26.02
CA ASN A 263 -5.04 31.66 -26.05
C ASN A 263 -4.56 31.90 -24.61
N LEU A 264 -3.33 31.49 -24.28
CA LEU A 264 -2.75 31.60 -22.96
C LEU A 264 -2.26 33.03 -22.62
N ASP A 265 -2.04 33.89 -23.62
CA ASP A 265 -1.65 35.29 -23.39
C ASP A 265 -2.87 36.14 -22.98
N THR A 266 -4.05 35.85 -23.54
CA THR A 266 -5.29 36.61 -23.29
C THR A 266 -6.26 35.89 -22.34
N GLY A 267 -6.17 34.57 -22.25
CA GLY A 267 -7.15 33.69 -21.61
C GLY A 267 -8.48 33.56 -22.33
N GLU A 268 -8.56 34.01 -23.57
CA GLU A 268 -9.80 33.91 -24.34
C GLU A 268 -9.86 32.55 -25.05
N GLN A 269 -11.08 31.99 -25.10
CA GLN A 269 -11.37 30.82 -25.93
C GLN A 269 -11.32 31.26 -27.41
N CYS A 270 -10.41 30.70 -28.20
CA CYS A 270 -10.27 30.99 -29.62
C CYS A 270 -11.45 30.41 -30.41
N TYR A 271 -11.66 29.10 -30.31
CA TYR A 271 -12.76 28.37 -30.97
C TYR A 271 -12.95 26.99 -30.33
N THR A 272 -14.14 26.44 -30.55
CA THR A 272 -14.51 25.07 -30.18
C THR A 272 -14.45 24.21 -31.43
N LEU A 273 -13.69 23.11 -31.40
CA LEU A 273 -13.65 22.15 -32.49
C LEU A 273 -14.96 21.33 -32.48
N PRO A 274 -15.69 21.27 -33.61
CA PRO A 274 -17.08 20.84 -33.64
C PRO A 274 -17.21 19.32 -33.65
N GLU A 275 -17.06 18.66 -32.51
CA GLU A 275 -17.47 17.26 -32.34
C GLU A 275 -18.52 17.13 -31.21
N PRO A 276 -19.75 16.69 -31.50
CA PRO A 276 -20.75 16.45 -30.46
C PRO A 276 -20.72 14.98 -30.00
N GLY A 277 -20.30 14.75 -28.74
CA GLY A 277 -20.80 13.64 -27.92
C GLY A 277 -19.82 12.54 -27.50
N ARG A 278 -18.52 12.64 -27.75
CA ARG A 278 -17.52 11.61 -27.38
C ARG A 278 -16.50 12.15 -26.40
N SER A 279 -16.33 11.57 -25.21
CA SER A 279 -15.33 12.10 -24.26
C SER A 279 -13.92 11.97 -24.78
N VAL A 280 -13.18 13.08 -24.74
CA VAL A 280 -11.78 13.16 -25.15
C VAL A 280 -10.93 12.80 -23.95
N LEU A 281 -10.20 11.69 -24.04
CA LEU A 281 -9.46 11.10 -22.92
C LEU A 281 -7.95 11.38 -22.99
N ALA A 282 -7.44 11.68 -24.18
CA ALA A 282 -6.04 11.98 -24.42
C ALA A 282 -5.89 13.04 -25.52
N LEU A 283 -4.85 13.87 -25.41
CA LEU A 283 -4.52 14.91 -26.38
C LEU A 283 -3.01 15.02 -26.57
N ALA A 284 -2.58 15.25 -27.80
CA ALA A 284 -1.21 15.61 -28.14
C ALA A 284 -1.20 16.69 -29.23
N VAL A 285 -0.16 17.52 -29.25
CA VAL A 285 0.04 18.57 -30.26
C VAL A 285 1.35 18.30 -31.00
N THR A 286 1.37 18.52 -32.31
CA THR A 286 2.58 18.36 -33.11
C THR A 286 3.65 19.40 -32.74
N PRO A 287 4.94 19.08 -32.91
CA PRO A 287 6.04 19.99 -32.61
C PRO A 287 6.08 21.29 -33.44
N ASP A 288 5.34 21.37 -34.55
CA ASP A 288 5.15 22.59 -35.32
C ASP A 288 3.98 23.45 -34.80
N GLY A 289 3.22 22.97 -33.81
CA GLY A 289 2.07 23.64 -33.21
C GLY A 289 0.83 23.71 -34.11
N ARG A 290 0.82 23.03 -35.26
CA ARG A 290 -0.25 23.16 -36.27
C ARG A 290 -1.34 22.11 -36.17
N ILE A 291 -1.03 20.95 -35.59
CA ILE A 291 -1.94 19.80 -35.56
C ILE A 291 -2.14 19.39 -34.10
N ALA A 292 -3.39 19.09 -33.75
CA ALA A 292 -3.72 18.39 -32.51
C ALA A 292 -4.28 17.01 -32.85
N VAL A 293 -3.96 16.01 -32.02
CA VAL A 293 -4.47 14.65 -32.13
C VAL A 293 -5.22 14.34 -30.84
N SER A 294 -6.52 14.04 -30.94
CA SER A 294 -7.35 13.59 -29.83
C SER A 294 -7.51 12.08 -29.84
N GLY A 295 -7.60 11.49 -28.66
CA GLY A 295 -8.01 10.09 -28.45
C GLY A 295 -9.33 10.04 -27.71
N GLU A 296 -10.32 9.34 -28.29
CA GLU A 296 -11.69 9.34 -27.79
C GLU A 296 -12.06 8.06 -27.01
N ARG A 297 -13.10 8.17 -26.18
CA ARG A 297 -13.64 7.05 -25.38
C ARG A 297 -14.21 5.91 -26.22
N ASP A 298 -14.59 6.16 -27.46
CA ASP A 298 -15.07 5.12 -28.36
C ASP A 298 -13.96 4.50 -29.22
N GLY A 299 -12.70 4.91 -29.04
CA GLY A 299 -11.55 4.31 -29.70
C GLY A 299 -11.21 4.89 -31.06
N THR A 300 -11.86 5.97 -31.48
CA THR A 300 -11.39 6.81 -32.59
C THR A 300 -10.23 7.71 -32.11
N MET A 301 -9.35 8.09 -33.03
CA MET A 301 -8.51 9.28 -32.84
C MET A 301 -8.82 10.30 -33.93
N THR A 302 -9.08 11.55 -33.56
CA THR A 302 -9.29 12.62 -34.53
C THR A 302 -8.05 13.51 -34.67
N VAL A 303 -7.68 13.83 -35.91
CA VAL A 303 -6.59 14.76 -36.24
C VAL A 303 -7.18 16.11 -36.65
N TRP A 304 -6.77 17.16 -35.95
CA TRP A 304 -7.29 18.52 -36.05
C TRP A 304 -6.26 19.48 -36.61
N ASN A 305 -6.70 20.42 -37.44
CA ASN A 305 -5.88 21.57 -37.83
C ASN A 305 -6.12 22.72 -36.84
N LEU A 306 -5.09 23.10 -36.10
CA LEU A 306 -5.16 24.20 -35.13
C LEU A 306 -5.20 25.56 -35.81
N GLU A 307 -4.68 25.75 -37.03
CA GLU A 307 -4.78 27.05 -37.72
C GLU A 307 -6.21 27.33 -38.22
N THR A 308 -6.92 26.30 -38.70
CA THR A 308 -8.27 26.46 -39.29
C THR A 308 -9.41 26.11 -38.35
N GLY A 309 -9.15 25.32 -37.30
CA GLY A 309 -10.16 24.81 -36.39
C GLY A 309 -11.03 23.69 -36.98
N GLU A 310 -10.55 23.03 -38.04
CA GLU A 310 -11.29 21.98 -38.76
C GLU A 310 -10.69 20.59 -38.51
N GLN A 311 -11.56 19.57 -38.54
CA GLN A 311 -11.14 18.17 -38.57
C GLN A 311 -10.47 17.86 -39.90
N ARG A 312 -9.28 17.24 -39.86
CA ARG A 312 -8.54 16.83 -41.06
C ARG A 312 -8.93 15.42 -41.52
N TYR A 313 -8.89 14.45 -40.61
CA TYR A 313 -9.35 13.05 -40.79
C TYR A 313 -9.43 12.32 -39.44
N SER A 314 -10.06 11.15 -39.41
CA SER A 314 -10.06 10.22 -38.28
C SER A 314 -9.10 9.04 -38.54
N LEU A 315 -8.49 8.53 -37.48
CA LEU A 315 -7.71 7.30 -37.46
C LEU A 315 -8.53 6.24 -36.73
N GLU A 316 -8.88 5.16 -37.44
CA GLU A 316 -9.74 4.10 -36.92
C GLU A 316 -9.05 2.75 -37.07
N ALA A 317 -9.11 1.92 -36.03
CA ALA A 317 -8.65 0.54 -36.04
C ALA A 317 -9.83 -0.42 -36.25
N GLU A 318 -9.54 -1.66 -36.62
CA GLU A 318 -10.54 -2.72 -36.81
C GLU A 318 -11.36 -3.00 -35.54
N TYR A 319 -10.75 -2.82 -34.36
CA TYR A 319 -11.42 -2.95 -33.06
C TYR A 319 -11.30 -1.66 -32.26
N LEU A 320 -12.46 -1.17 -31.81
CA LEU A 320 -12.62 0.11 -31.15
C LEU A 320 -12.68 -0.08 -29.63
N PHE A 321 -11.69 0.46 -28.93
CA PHE A 321 -11.60 0.47 -27.47
C PHE A 321 -11.17 1.87 -27.00
N PRO A 322 -11.61 2.33 -25.81
CA PRO A 322 -11.24 3.65 -25.29
C PRO A 322 -9.72 3.89 -25.35
N ILE A 323 -9.31 5.03 -25.87
CA ILE A 323 -7.90 5.44 -25.94
C ILE A 323 -7.59 6.33 -24.76
N TYR A 324 -6.64 5.94 -23.91
CA TYR A 324 -6.29 6.68 -22.70
C TYR A 324 -4.98 7.47 -22.82
N GLY A 325 -4.14 7.16 -23.80
CA GLY A 325 -2.89 7.88 -24.04
C GLY A 325 -2.66 8.11 -25.53
N VAL A 326 -2.14 9.30 -25.87
CA VAL A 326 -1.71 9.67 -27.22
C VAL A 326 -0.40 10.44 -27.10
N ALA A 327 0.57 10.12 -27.95
CA ALA A 327 1.83 10.85 -28.08
C ALA A 327 2.21 10.99 -29.56
N VAL A 328 2.99 12.02 -29.89
CA VAL A 328 3.43 12.32 -31.27
C VAL A 328 4.95 12.44 -31.30
N THR A 329 5.59 11.94 -32.35
CA THR A 329 7.04 12.05 -32.55
C THR A 329 7.50 13.49 -32.79
N ALA A 330 8.78 13.77 -32.47
CA ALA A 330 9.38 15.10 -32.65
C ALA A 330 9.42 15.60 -34.11
N ASP A 331 9.30 14.71 -35.09
CA ASP A 331 9.17 15.06 -36.51
C ASP A 331 7.70 15.30 -36.95
N GLY A 332 6.73 15.08 -36.07
CA GLY A 332 5.30 15.22 -36.32
C GLY A 332 4.70 14.17 -37.24
N ARG A 333 5.42 13.09 -37.57
CA ARG A 333 4.99 12.11 -38.58
C ARG A 333 4.29 10.89 -38.00
N ILE A 334 4.57 10.52 -36.76
CA ILE A 334 4.05 9.31 -36.14
C ILE A 334 3.24 9.69 -34.91
N ALA A 335 2.04 9.11 -34.80
CA ALA A 335 1.27 9.11 -33.56
C ALA A 335 1.27 7.72 -32.92
N VAL A 336 1.35 7.66 -31.60
CA VAL A 336 1.30 6.44 -30.80
C VAL A 336 0.09 6.53 -29.89
N SER A 337 -0.73 5.47 -29.83
CA SER A 337 -1.91 5.42 -28.97
C SER A 337 -1.94 4.21 -28.05
N GLY A 338 -2.42 4.40 -26.82
CA GLY A 338 -2.61 3.36 -25.81
C GLY A 338 -4.09 3.15 -25.51
N SER A 339 -4.55 1.90 -25.56
CA SER A 339 -5.99 1.55 -25.51
C SER A 339 -6.37 0.69 -24.31
N ARG A 340 -7.68 0.66 -23.99
CA ARG A 340 -8.26 -0.12 -22.87
C ARG A 340 -8.00 -1.62 -22.93
N ASN A 341 -7.80 -2.18 -24.12
CA ASN A 341 -7.57 -3.60 -24.33
C ASN A 341 -6.09 -4.03 -24.17
N GLY A 342 -5.23 -3.14 -23.66
CA GLY A 342 -3.79 -3.43 -23.50
C GLY A 342 -2.96 -3.27 -24.77
N THR A 343 -3.54 -2.77 -25.86
CA THR A 343 -2.80 -2.58 -27.13
C THR A 343 -2.21 -1.18 -27.26
N VAL A 344 -1.00 -1.13 -27.84
CA VAL A 344 -0.35 0.11 -28.30
C VAL A 344 -0.36 0.12 -29.83
N LYS A 345 -0.82 1.20 -30.44
CA LYS A 345 -0.89 1.33 -31.91
C LYS A 345 0.00 2.47 -32.40
N ILE A 346 0.64 2.25 -33.54
CA ILE A 346 1.53 3.22 -34.19
C ILE A 346 0.89 3.63 -35.52
N TRP A 347 0.71 4.93 -35.71
CA TRP A 347 0.00 5.53 -36.85
C TRP A 347 0.92 6.46 -37.62
N ASP A 348 0.83 6.39 -38.93
CA ASP A 348 1.46 7.37 -39.82
C ASP A 348 0.49 8.55 -40.02
N LEU A 349 0.87 9.74 -39.55
CA LEU A 349 0.04 10.94 -39.62
C LEU A 349 -0.02 11.51 -41.03
N GLU A 350 0.94 11.26 -41.92
CA GLU A 350 0.88 11.79 -43.29
C GLU A 350 -0.16 11.06 -44.14
N THR A 351 -0.25 9.74 -43.96
CA THR A 351 -1.13 8.85 -44.73
C THR A 351 -2.42 8.50 -44.00
N GLY A 352 -2.47 8.67 -42.67
CA GLY A 352 -3.57 8.26 -41.81
C GLY A 352 -3.67 6.75 -41.61
N GLN A 353 -2.63 5.98 -41.92
CA GLN A 353 -2.66 4.51 -41.87
C GLN A 353 -2.06 3.95 -40.57
N LEU A 354 -2.62 2.84 -40.11
CA LEU A 354 -2.06 2.04 -39.02
C LEU A 354 -0.79 1.33 -39.51
N ARG A 355 0.34 1.59 -38.86
CA ARG A 355 1.63 0.96 -39.16
C ARG A 355 1.84 -0.33 -38.38
N TYR A 356 1.60 -0.29 -37.07
CA TYR A 356 1.75 -1.45 -36.18
C TYR A 356 0.65 -1.50 -35.13
N SER A 357 0.25 -2.73 -34.77
CA SER A 357 -0.60 -3.02 -33.62
C SER A 357 0.20 -3.91 -32.67
N LEU A 358 0.59 -3.35 -31.52
CA LEU A 358 1.49 -3.97 -30.57
C LEU A 358 0.69 -4.53 -29.40
N GLU A 359 0.75 -5.85 -29.24
CA GLU A 359 0.14 -6.57 -28.12
C GLU A 359 1.21 -6.92 -27.09
N GLY A 360 0.90 -6.78 -25.80
CA GLY A 360 1.83 -7.20 -24.75
C GLY A 360 1.56 -6.71 -23.34
N HIS A 361 0.68 -5.72 -23.13
CA HIS A 361 0.15 -5.40 -21.80
C HIS A 361 -1.07 -6.28 -21.48
N ASP A 362 -1.20 -6.70 -20.21
CA ASP A 362 -2.24 -7.64 -19.75
C ASP A 362 -3.51 -6.92 -19.27
N ASP A 363 -3.46 -5.59 -19.17
CA ASP A 363 -4.60 -4.71 -18.82
C ASP A 363 -4.44 -3.38 -19.58
N SER A 364 -5.40 -2.47 -19.37
CA SER A 364 -5.51 -1.16 -20.04
C SER A 364 -4.20 -0.35 -20.02
N VAL A 365 -3.75 0.06 -21.20
CA VAL A 365 -2.70 1.09 -21.33
C VAL A 365 -3.31 2.43 -20.99
N ARG A 366 -2.78 3.11 -19.97
CA ARG A 366 -3.33 4.39 -19.47
C ARG A 366 -2.58 5.60 -19.99
N THR A 367 -1.33 5.43 -20.37
CA THR A 367 -0.47 6.54 -20.81
C THR A 367 0.60 6.05 -21.77
N VAL A 368 1.03 6.93 -22.68
CA VAL A 368 2.10 6.68 -23.63
C VAL A 368 2.94 7.95 -23.79
N ALA A 369 4.25 7.79 -23.97
CA ALA A 369 5.19 8.86 -24.26
C ALA A 369 6.18 8.40 -25.33
N VAL A 370 6.77 9.34 -26.07
CA VAL A 370 7.72 9.06 -27.15
C VAL A 370 9.04 9.76 -26.84
N THR A 371 10.16 9.10 -27.15
CA THR A 371 11.49 9.69 -26.98
C THR A 371 11.73 10.82 -27.99
N PRO A 372 12.54 11.84 -27.65
CA PRO A 372 12.82 12.96 -28.54
C PRO A 372 13.47 12.58 -29.89
N ASP A 373 14.21 11.47 -29.93
CA ASP A 373 14.78 10.91 -31.17
C ASP A 373 13.73 10.26 -32.08
N GLY A 374 12.50 10.05 -31.58
CA GLY A 374 11.39 9.43 -32.30
C GLY A 374 11.56 7.92 -32.53
N CYS A 375 12.56 7.29 -31.90
CA CYS A 375 12.86 5.88 -32.12
C CYS A 375 12.09 4.94 -31.18
N ILE A 376 11.70 5.43 -30.00
CA ILE A 376 11.14 4.60 -28.92
C ILE A 376 9.84 5.21 -28.41
N ALA A 377 8.88 4.35 -28.10
CA ALA A 377 7.73 4.71 -27.26
C ALA A 377 7.78 3.98 -25.93
N VAL A 378 7.31 4.62 -24.87
CA VAL A 378 7.13 4.03 -23.55
C VAL A 378 5.65 4.07 -23.23
N SER A 379 5.08 2.97 -22.73
CA SER A 379 3.68 2.89 -22.30
C SER A 379 3.59 2.50 -20.83
N GLY A 380 2.64 3.09 -20.10
CA GLY A 380 2.29 2.72 -18.73
C GLY A 380 0.89 2.12 -18.67
N SER A 381 0.73 1.04 -17.90
CA SER A 381 -0.49 0.22 -17.89
C SER A 381 -1.02 -0.06 -16.49
N ARG A 382 -2.30 -0.42 -16.44
CA ARG A 382 -2.98 -0.94 -15.25
C ARG A 382 -2.44 -2.30 -14.79
N ASP A 383 -1.71 -3.01 -15.66
CA ASP A 383 -0.96 -4.22 -15.30
C ASP A 383 0.27 -3.96 -14.42
N ARG A 384 0.47 -2.71 -13.98
CA ARG A 384 1.55 -2.24 -13.08
C ARG A 384 2.93 -2.17 -13.74
N THR A 385 3.01 -2.43 -15.04
CA THR A 385 4.27 -2.40 -15.79
C THR A 385 4.35 -1.19 -16.71
N LEU A 386 5.58 -0.84 -17.07
CA LEU A 386 5.84 -0.04 -18.26
C LEU A 386 6.46 -0.91 -19.35
N LYS A 387 6.22 -0.59 -20.61
CA LYS A 387 6.88 -1.25 -21.74
C LYS A 387 7.54 -0.24 -22.65
N ILE A 388 8.74 -0.60 -23.11
CA ILE A 388 9.52 0.13 -24.10
C ILE A 388 9.32 -0.55 -25.44
N TRP A 389 8.85 0.21 -26.42
CA TRP A 389 8.54 -0.24 -27.78
C TRP A 389 9.48 0.42 -28.78
N ASP A 390 9.96 -0.37 -29.71
CA ASP A 390 10.71 0.14 -30.86
C ASP A 390 9.73 0.60 -31.95
N LEU A 391 9.80 1.89 -32.34
CA LEU A 391 8.87 2.47 -33.31
C LEU A 391 9.22 2.14 -34.77
N GLU A 392 10.47 1.74 -35.03
CA GLU A 392 10.91 1.37 -36.38
C GLU A 392 10.54 -0.08 -36.71
N ILE A 393 10.72 -0.98 -35.74
CA ILE A 393 10.52 -2.42 -35.92
C ILE A 393 9.10 -2.85 -35.49
N GLY A 394 8.50 -2.15 -34.53
CA GLY A 394 7.18 -2.49 -33.99
C GLY A 394 7.22 -3.70 -33.06
N GLU A 395 8.21 -3.76 -32.17
CA GLU A 395 8.36 -4.84 -31.19
C GLU A 395 8.61 -4.30 -29.78
N VAL A 396 8.29 -5.13 -28.77
CA VAL A 396 8.62 -4.82 -27.37
C VAL A 396 10.12 -5.00 -27.17
N ARG A 397 10.80 -3.93 -26.80
CA ARG A 397 12.23 -3.95 -26.47
C ARG A 397 12.47 -4.38 -25.04
N ARG A 398 11.62 -3.93 -24.11
CA ARG A 398 11.76 -4.23 -22.67
C ARG A 398 10.45 -4.03 -21.91
N THR A 399 10.24 -4.80 -20.85
CA THR A 399 9.23 -4.54 -19.81
C THR A 399 9.94 -4.04 -18.55
N LEU A 400 9.51 -2.91 -18.01
CA LEU A 400 10.00 -2.31 -16.77
C LEU A 400 9.03 -2.67 -15.64
N ASN A 401 9.57 -3.29 -14.59
CA ASN A 401 8.82 -3.69 -13.41
C ASN A 401 9.30 -2.87 -12.21
N GLY A 402 8.38 -2.40 -11.37
CA GLY A 402 8.73 -1.65 -10.15
C GLY A 402 7.66 -0.69 -9.63
N HIS A 403 6.49 -0.61 -10.27
CA HIS A 403 5.29 -0.06 -9.65
C HIS A 403 4.47 -1.18 -9.00
N ASP A 404 3.92 -0.90 -7.82
CA ASP A 404 3.13 -1.88 -7.03
C ASP A 404 1.63 -1.79 -7.33
N ASP A 405 1.23 -0.81 -8.13
CA ASP A 405 -0.13 -0.63 -8.63
C ASP A 405 -0.09 -0.01 -10.04
N SER A 406 -1.26 0.27 -10.57
CA SER A 406 -1.55 0.73 -11.91
C SER A 406 -0.80 2.03 -12.25
N VAL A 407 -0.15 2.08 -13.41
CA VAL A 407 0.55 3.27 -13.90
C VAL A 407 -0.43 4.16 -14.64
N TYR A 408 -0.54 5.43 -14.24
CA TYR A 408 -1.49 6.39 -14.81
C TYR A 408 -0.84 7.53 -15.57
N ALA A 409 0.38 7.90 -15.20
CA ALA A 409 1.09 9.02 -15.79
C ALA A 409 2.49 8.62 -16.23
N LEU A 410 2.97 9.23 -17.32
CA LEU A 410 4.27 8.94 -17.90
C LEU A 410 4.78 10.17 -18.67
N ALA A 411 6.05 10.48 -18.48
CA ALA A 411 6.78 11.50 -19.22
C ALA A 411 8.19 10.98 -19.55
N VAL A 412 8.80 11.49 -20.61
CA VAL A 412 10.18 11.18 -21.01
C VAL A 412 11.01 12.45 -20.93
N THR A 413 12.25 12.36 -20.47
CA THR A 413 13.16 13.51 -20.39
C THR A 413 13.59 13.96 -21.78
N ALA A 414 13.91 15.25 -21.93
CA ALA A 414 14.23 15.84 -23.23
C ALA A 414 15.55 15.35 -23.85
N ASP A 415 16.42 14.71 -23.06
CA ASP A 415 17.60 14.00 -23.57
C ASP A 415 17.29 12.57 -24.05
N GLY A 416 16.05 12.10 -23.86
CA GLY A 416 15.61 10.74 -24.18
C GLY A 416 16.23 9.65 -23.32
N GLY A 417 17.00 10.02 -22.29
CA GLY A 417 17.72 9.07 -21.44
C GLY A 417 16.85 8.44 -20.36
N MET A 418 15.84 9.17 -19.87
CA MET A 418 15.03 8.75 -18.73
C MET A 418 13.53 8.87 -18.99
N ALA A 419 12.75 8.10 -18.24
CA ALA A 419 11.30 8.25 -18.14
C ALA A 419 10.88 8.45 -16.69
N VAL A 420 9.84 9.24 -16.46
CA VAL A 420 9.23 9.48 -15.16
C VAL A 420 7.79 8.98 -15.22
N SER A 421 7.39 8.13 -14.28
CA SER A 421 6.05 7.55 -14.25
C SER A 421 5.36 7.75 -12.91
N GLY A 422 4.07 8.08 -12.94
CA GLY A 422 3.22 8.22 -11.77
C GLY A 422 2.22 7.07 -11.69
N SER A 423 2.06 6.51 -10.49
CA SER A 423 1.25 5.31 -10.26
C SER A 423 0.25 5.48 -9.12
N TRP A 424 -0.76 4.60 -9.13
CA TRP A 424 -1.74 4.46 -8.07
C TRP A 424 -1.14 3.96 -6.74
N ASP A 425 0.08 3.43 -6.78
CA ASP A 425 0.87 3.07 -5.59
C ASP A 425 1.37 4.30 -4.80
N LYS A 426 1.00 5.51 -5.23
CA LYS A 426 1.39 6.81 -4.64
C LYS A 426 2.88 7.12 -4.82
N THR A 427 3.53 6.51 -5.81
CA THR A 427 4.92 6.77 -6.16
C THR A 427 5.06 7.37 -7.56
N VAL A 428 6.15 8.08 -7.74
CA VAL A 428 6.69 8.57 -8.99
C VAL A 428 8.06 7.93 -9.18
N ASN A 429 8.20 7.06 -10.18
CA ASN A 429 9.46 6.38 -10.47
C ASN A 429 10.20 7.06 -11.64
N VAL A 430 11.52 7.10 -11.57
CA VAL A 430 12.43 7.53 -12.64
C VAL A 430 13.19 6.33 -13.15
N TRP A 431 13.11 6.11 -14.45
CA TRP A 431 13.68 4.97 -15.15
C TRP A 431 14.77 5.43 -16.08
N ASP A 432 15.91 4.75 -16.10
CA ASP A 432 16.87 4.88 -17.19
C ASP A 432 16.41 3.99 -18.36
N LEU A 433 16.15 4.59 -19.52
CA LEU A 433 15.58 3.90 -20.68
C LEU A 433 16.58 2.99 -21.40
N LYS A 434 17.88 3.19 -21.17
CA LYS A 434 18.94 2.40 -21.79
C LYS A 434 19.14 1.07 -21.07
N THR A 435 19.16 1.12 -19.75
CA THR A 435 19.34 -0.03 -18.85
C THR A 435 18.01 -0.70 -18.53
N GLY A 436 16.94 0.08 -18.41
CA GLY A 436 15.63 -0.34 -17.93
C GLY A 436 15.54 -0.43 -16.41
N GLU A 437 16.48 0.17 -15.68
CA GLU A 437 16.49 0.18 -14.22
C GLU A 437 15.75 1.40 -13.67
N CYS A 438 15.09 1.23 -12.52
CA CYS A 438 14.53 2.34 -11.77
C CYS A 438 15.65 3.04 -10.98
N CYS A 439 16.02 4.25 -11.40
CA CYS A 439 17.07 5.05 -10.77
C CYS A 439 16.61 5.66 -9.46
N HIS A 440 15.37 6.19 -9.44
CA HIS A 440 14.82 6.89 -8.29
C HIS A 440 13.33 6.61 -8.15
N THR A 441 12.88 6.41 -6.91
CA THR A 441 11.46 6.37 -6.56
C THR A 441 11.20 7.52 -5.61
N TRP A 442 10.28 8.40 -5.98
CA TRP A 442 9.86 9.57 -5.21
C TRP A 442 8.39 9.45 -4.83
N GLY A 443 8.03 9.79 -3.60
CA GLY A 443 6.76 9.42 -2.97
C GLY A 443 7.01 8.54 -1.75
N LEU A 444 5.96 8.13 -1.02
CA LEU A 444 6.08 7.37 0.24
C LEU A 444 6.55 5.90 0.06
N SER A 445 7.40 5.63 -0.93
CA SER A 445 8.34 4.53 -0.87
C SER A 445 9.71 5.08 -0.46
N HIS A 446 9.82 5.54 0.79
CA HIS A 446 11.14 5.64 1.40
C HIS A 446 11.50 4.26 1.95
N SER A 447 12.14 3.49 1.08
CA SER A 447 13.23 2.56 1.35
C SER A 447 13.15 1.81 2.70
N PHE A 448 12.64 0.58 2.58
CA PHE A 448 12.90 -0.61 3.39
C PHE A 448 12.28 -0.67 4.81
N PRO A 449 11.11 -1.33 4.97
CA PRO A 449 11.12 -2.59 5.72
C PRO A 449 11.80 -3.62 4.82
N ILE A 450 12.81 -4.34 5.32
CA ILE A 450 13.70 -5.21 4.52
C ILE A 450 12.92 -5.98 3.41
N THR A 451 12.93 -5.46 2.19
CA THR A 451 12.31 -6.08 1.02
C THR A 451 13.26 -7.13 0.52
N GLY A 452 13.24 -8.30 1.15
CA GLY A 452 13.94 -9.45 0.61
C GLY A 452 13.27 -9.97 -0.67
N HIS A 453 12.00 -9.65 -0.81
CA HIS A 453 11.02 -10.41 -1.51
C HIS A 453 10.33 -9.38 -2.52
N SER A 454 10.13 -9.68 -3.85
CA SER A 454 9.26 -9.12 -4.95
C SER A 454 7.71 -9.44 -5.24
N ASP A 455 6.94 -10.37 -4.64
CA ASP A 455 5.46 -10.65 -4.81
C ASP A 455 4.56 -10.67 -3.50
N LEU A 456 3.57 -11.58 -3.27
CA LEU A 456 2.76 -11.81 -2.02
C LEU A 456 3.22 -12.94 -1.04
N VAL A 457 3.90 -12.67 0.10
CA VAL A 457 4.40 -13.75 1.02
C VAL A 457 3.26 -14.72 1.39
N SER A 458 3.52 -16.00 1.67
CA SER A 458 2.44 -16.98 1.92
C SER A 458 2.49 -17.58 3.32
N ALA A 459 3.69 -17.69 3.90
CA ALA A 459 3.87 -18.20 5.26
C ALA A 459 5.09 -17.57 5.93
N VAL A 460 5.02 -17.40 7.25
CA VAL A 460 6.12 -16.90 8.08
C VAL A 460 6.21 -17.77 9.34
N VAL A 461 7.41 -18.22 9.67
CA VAL A 461 7.70 -19.00 10.89
C VAL A 461 8.93 -18.46 11.59
N VAL A 462 8.95 -18.50 12.92
CA VAL A 462 10.08 -18.10 13.76
C VAL A 462 10.81 -19.34 14.26
N THR A 463 12.15 -19.34 14.24
CA THR A 463 12.94 -20.49 14.69
C THR A 463 12.86 -20.68 16.20
N ALA A 464 12.94 -21.95 16.64
CA ALA A 464 12.85 -22.32 18.05
C ALA A 464 13.99 -21.73 18.92
N ASP A 465 15.15 -21.47 18.30
CA ASP A 465 16.32 -20.83 18.93
C ASP A 465 16.20 -19.29 19.04
N ARG A 466 15.09 -18.71 18.54
CA ARG A 466 14.71 -17.30 18.70
C ARG A 466 15.64 -16.31 18.00
N ARG A 467 16.43 -16.76 17.04
CA ARG A 467 17.37 -15.88 16.32
C ARG A 467 16.86 -15.48 14.96
N MET A 468 16.00 -16.29 14.34
CA MET A 468 15.68 -16.13 12.94
C MET A 468 14.18 -16.17 12.67
N ALA A 469 13.72 -15.39 11.68
CA ALA A 469 12.44 -15.60 11.02
C ALA A 469 12.69 -16.26 9.67
N VAL A 470 11.72 -17.03 9.19
CA VAL A 470 11.72 -17.65 7.87
C VAL A 470 10.42 -17.25 7.20
N SER A 471 10.50 -16.70 6.00
CA SER A 471 9.34 -16.39 5.16
C SER A 471 9.40 -17.16 3.85
N GLY A 472 8.27 -17.63 3.38
CA GLY A 472 8.16 -18.43 2.15
C GLY A 472 7.17 -17.79 1.21
N TRP A 473 7.40 -17.96 -0.10
CA TRP A 473 6.73 -17.12 -1.07
C TRP A 473 6.41 -17.65 -2.50
N TRP A 474 5.46 -16.98 -3.18
CA TRP A 474 5.11 -16.93 -4.60
C TRP A 474 6.27 -16.61 -5.55
N ASP A 475 7.31 -15.88 -5.11
CA ASP A 475 8.53 -15.69 -5.94
C ASP A 475 9.40 -16.96 -6.03
N LYS A 476 8.94 -18.07 -5.44
CA LYS A 476 9.63 -19.37 -5.41
C LYS A 476 10.91 -19.34 -4.57
N THR A 477 10.99 -18.44 -3.60
CA THR A 477 12.10 -18.37 -2.65
C THR A 477 11.61 -18.49 -1.22
N VAL A 478 12.51 -18.98 -0.37
CA VAL A 478 12.34 -18.95 1.08
C VAL A 478 13.46 -18.10 1.65
N LYS A 479 13.12 -17.10 2.44
CA LYS A 479 14.08 -16.15 3.02
C LYS A 479 14.19 -16.32 4.51
N ILE A 480 15.41 -16.25 4.99
CA ILE A 480 15.75 -16.38 6.40
C ILE A 480 16.30 -15.04 6.87
N TRP A 481 15.72 -14.51 7.93
CA TRP A 481 15.95 -13.19 8.50
C TRP A 481 16.54 -13.31 9.88
N ASP A 482 17.44 -12.42 10.24
CA ASP A 482 17.90 -12.26 11.61
C ASP A 482 16.89 -11.41 12.40
N LEU A 483 16.36 -11.91 13.51
CA LEU A 483 15.36 -11.21 14.33
C LEU A 483 15.96 -10.05 15.14
N LYS A 484 17.27 -10.08 15.41
CA LYS A 484 17.95 -9.08 16.23
C LYS A 484 18.31 -7.85 15.39
N THR A 485 18.74 -8.05 14.14
CA THR A 485 19.11 -6.96 13.23
C THR A 485 18.04 -6.62 12.20
N GLY A 486 17.09 -7.53 11.95
CA GLY A 486 16.12 -7.43 10.87
C GLY A 486 16.68 -7.81 9.50
N GLU A 487 17.98 -8.10 9.38
CA GLU A 487 18.63 -8.27 8.08
C GLU A 487 18.34 -9.65 7.45
N LEU A 488 18.24 -9.68 6.12
CA LEU A 488 18.15 -10.91 5.35
C LEU A 488 19.49 -11.67 5.44
N ARG A 489 19.46 -12.86 6.03
CA ARG A 489 20.64 -13.73 6.19
C ARG A 489 20.86 -14.63 4.98
N ARG A 490 19.78 -15.17 4.41
CA ARG A 490 19.86 -16.14 3.31
C ARG A 490 18.58 -16.18 2.50
N THR A 491 18.74 -16.37 1.19
CA THR A 491 17.66 -16.78 0.28
C THR A 491 17.92 -18.23 -0.13
N LEU A 492 16.94 -19.10 0.09
CA LEU A 492 16.91 -20.47 -0.42
C LEU A 492 16.24 -20.41 -1.79
N GLU A 493 17.03 -20.71 -2.82
CA GLU A 493 16.60 -20.75 -4.22
C GLU A 493 16.59 -22.21 -4.69
N GLY A 494 15.53 -22.63 -5.40
CA GLY A 494 15.33 -24.03 -5.79
C GLY A 494 13.90 -24.56 -5.57
N GLU A 495 12.96 -23.69 -5.23
CA GLU A 495 11.55 -23.98 -5.40
C GLU A 495 11.16 -23.75 -6.87
N ASP A 496 10.48 -24.72 -7.47
CA ASP A 496 10.04 -24.60 -8.86
C ASP A 496 8.75 -23.76 -8.96
N ASN A 497 8.08 -23.49 -7.82
CA ASN A 497 6.80 -22.79 -7.70
C ASN A 497 6.58 -22.17 -6.29
N SER A 498 5.44 -21.48 -6.11
CA SER A 498 5.03 -20.75 -4.90
C SER A 498 5.01 -21.60 -3.62
N VAL A 499 5.53 -21.08 -2.51
CA VAL A 499 5.38 -21.67 -1.16
C VAL A 499 3.96 -21.38 -0.63
N SER A 500 3.31 -22.28 0.10
CA SER A 500 2.00 -22.09 0.77
C SER A 500 2.08 -22.14 2.29
N ALA A 501 2.92 -23.01 2.83
CA ALA A 501 3.04 -23.23 4.26
C ALA A 501 4.49 -23.53 4.66
N LEU A 502 4.89 -23.00 5.82
CA LEU A 502 6.22 -23.19 6.40
C LEU A 502 6.10 -23.68 7.83
N VAL A 503 6.91 -24.68 8.17
CA VAL A 503 7.07 -25.16 9.55
C VAL A 503 8.56 -25.30 9.86
N ALA A 504 9.01 -24.63 10.92
CA ALA A 504 10.33 -24.85 11.49
C ALA A 504 10.28 -26.06 12.43
N ILE A 505 11.17 -27.02 12.24
CA ILE A 505 11.33 -28.20 13.10
C ILE A 505 12.62 -28.01 13.91
N PRO A 506 12.71 -28.51 15.16
CA PRO A 506 13.98 -28.55 15.86
C PRO A 506 15.05 -29.31 15.06
N ASP A 507 16.32 -29.05 15.38
CA ASP A 507 17.51 -29.69 14.77
C ASP A 507 17.91 -29.23 13.36
N GLY A 508 17.68 -27.96 13.01
CA GLY A 508 18.30 -27.41 11.79
C GLY A 508 17.46 -27.55 10.52
N LEU A 509 16.21 -28.05 10.61
CA LEU A 509 15.37 -28.36 9.45
C LEU A 509 14.12 -27.48 9.35
N ILE A 510 13.78 -27.08 8.13
CA ILE A 510 12.53 -26.40 7.78
C ILE A 510 11.77 -27.28 6.79
N THR A 511 10.52 -27.57 7.10
CA THR A 511 9.59 -28.21 6.17
C THR A 511 8.82 -27.14 5.43
N ILE A 512 8.89 -27.21 4.11
CA ILE A 512 8.38 -26.23 3.16
C ILE A 512 7.35 -26.95 2.29
N SER A 513 6.13 -26.43 2.28
CA SER A 513 5.08 -26.90 1.38
C SER A 513 4.70 -25.77 0.43
N GLY A 514 4.59 -26.09 -0.85
CA GLY A 514 4.21 -25.16 -1.91
C GLY A 514 2.76 -25.31 -2.36
N GLU A 515 2.12 -24.19 -2.70
CA GLU A 515 0.74 -24.18 -3.16
C GLU A 515 0.63 -24.84 -4.53
N ARG A 516 -0.43 -25.64 -4.73
CA ARG A 516 -0.78 -26.37 -5.97
C ARG A 516 0.13 -27.52 -6.40
N HIS A 517 1.03 -28.00 -5.54
CA HIS A 517 1.83 -29.16 -5.89
C HIS A 517 1.84 -30.28 -4.87
N LYS A 518 1.99 -31.46 -5.46
CA LYS A 518 2.01 -32.80 -4.90
C LYS A 518 3.16 -33.04 -3.95
N THR A 519 3.88 -32.03 -3.44
CA THR A 519 5.17 -32.26 -2.79
C THR A 519 5.41 -31.43 -1.53
N ILE A 520 6.03 -32.06 -0.53
CA ILE A 520 6.62 -31.39 0.63
C ILE A 520 8.13 -31.48 0.53
N LYS A 521 8.83 -30.35 0.64
CA LYS A 521 10.29 -30.32 0.62
C LYS A 521 10.83 -30.01 2.01
N VAL A 522 11.95 -30.62 2.34
CA VAL A 522 12.63 -30.40 3.62
C VAL A 522 14.03 -29.90 3.36
N TRP A 523 14.34 -28.79 4.00
CA TRP A 523 15.54 -28.00 3.82
C TRP A 523 16.30 -27.91 5.13
N ASP A 524 17.61 -28.01 5.06
CA ASP A 524 18.49 -27.64 6.17
C ASP A 524 18.76 -26.14 6.10
N TRP A 525 18.46 -25.41 7.17
CA TRP A 525 18.49 -23.94 7.16
C TRP A 525 19.86 -23.35 7.51
N GLU A 526 20.75 -24.13 8.15
CA GLU A 526 22.13 -23.71 8.41
C GLU A 526 22.96 -23.78 7.13
N THR A 527 22.82 -24.88 6.40
CA THR A 527 23.57 -25.16 5.16
C THR A 527 22.88 -24.61 3.92
N GLY A 528 21.55 -24.48 3.94
CA GLY A 528 20.74 -24.14 2.78
C GLY A 528 20.58 -25.29 1.78
N GLU A 529 20.95 -26.52 2.16
CA GLU A 529 20.84 -27.68 1.28
C GLU A 529 19.45 -28.32 1.36
N ARG A 530 18.92 -28.71 0.19
CA ARG A 530 17.68 -29.47 0.10
C ARG A 530 17.95 -30.93 0.49
N GLN A 531 17.45 -31.32 1.66
CA GLN A 531 17.63 -32.68 2.21
C GLN A 531 16.72 -33.69 1.51
N ARG A 532 15.45 -33.34 1.26
CA ARG A 532 14.47 -34.28 0.69
C ARG A 532 13.28 -33.61 -0.02
N THR A 533 12.65 -34.35 -0.91
CA THR A 533 11.36 -34.02 -1.55
C THR A 533 10.44 -35.23 -1.41
N LEU A 534 9.29 -35.03 -0.78
CA LEU A 534 8.21 -36.02 -0.65
C LEU A 534 7.17 -35.77 -1.74
N GLU A 535 6.70 -36.80 -2.43
CA GLU A 535 5.55 -36.72 -3.33
C GLU A 535 4.30 -37.34 -2.69
N LEU A 536 3.25 -36.54 -2.52
CA LEU A 536 2.00 -36.82 -1.81
C LEU A 536 0.86 -37.30 -2.73
N GLY A 537 1.12 -37.55 -4.02
CA GLY A 537 0.11 -37.99 -5.00
C GLY A 537 -0.64 -36.82 -5.67
N ASP A 538 -1.76 -37.08 -6.36
CA ASP A 538 -2.53 -36.13 -7.23
C ASP A 538 -3.26 -34.97 -6.49
N ASN A 539 -2.67 -34.43 -5.43
CA ASN A 539 -3.40 -33.72 -4.38
C ASN A 539 -2.67 -32.43 -3.93
N SER A 540 -3.35 -31.27 -3.95
CA SER A 540 -2.80 -29.96 -3.56
C SER A 540 -2.66 -29.85 -2.04
N VAL A 541 -1.52 -29.37 -1.52
CA VAL A 541 -1.31 -29.15 -0.07
C VAL A 541 -1.50 -27.69 0.33
N PHE A 542 -2.29 -27.44 1.37
CA PHE A 542 -2.63 -26.07 1.82
C PHE A 542 -2.02 -25.65 3.15
N ALA A 543 -1.87 -26.57 4.09
CA ALA A 543 -1.26 -26.26 5.39
C ALA A 543 -0.41 -27.43 5.87
N VAL A 544 0.64 -27.07 6.60
CA VAL A 544 1.52 -28.00 7.29
C VAL A 544 1.63 -27.61 8.75
N ALA A 545 1.58 -28.60 9.64
CA ALA A 545 1.86 -28.44 11.05
C ALA A 545 2.81 -29.56 11.50
N GLY A 546 3.67 -29.25 12.47
CA GLY A 546 4.60 -30.22 13.05
C GLY A 546 4.99 -29.87 14.48
N THR A 547 5.54 -30.84 15.20
CA THR A 547 5.90 -30.68 16.61
C THR A 547 7.38 -30.93 16.85
N ALA A 548 7.88 -30.32 17.93
CA ALA A 548 9.27 -30.44 18.34
C ALA A 548 9.61 -31.78 19.02
N TYR A 549 8.61 -32.46 19.57
CA TYR A 549 8.80 -33.65 20.42
C TYR A 549 8.50 -34.95 19.69
N ARG A 550 7.63 -34.90 18.67
CA ARG A 550 7.49 -35.94 17.66
C ARG A 550 7.55 -35.29 16.29
N PRO A 551 8.53 -35.66 15.44
CA PRO A 551 8.67 -35.06 14.12
C PRO A 551 7.57 -35.68 13.24
N ILE A 552 6.39 -35.10 13.33
CA ILE A 552 5.21 -35.45 12.54
C ILE A 552 4.95 -34.26 11.61
N ALA A 553 4.77 -34.51 10.32
CA ALA A 553 4.21 -33.52 9.40
C ALA A 553 2.76 -33.85 9.11
N LEU A 554 1.90 -32.87 9.29
CA LEU A 554 0.53 -32.92 8.80
C LEU A 554 0.47 -32.23 7.44
N ALA A 555 -0.15 -32.87 6.45
CA ALA A 555 -0.41 -32.26 5.15
C ALA A 555 -1.92 -32.26 4.91
N LEU A 556 -2.50 -31.08 4.72
CA LEU A 556 -3.91 -30.94 4.34
C LEU A 556 -4.05 -30.94 2.83
N SER A 557 -4.92 -31.79 2.30
CA SER A 557 -5.19 -31.84 0.86
C SER A 557 -6.56 -31.26 0.47
N GLU A 558 -6.64 -30.71 -0.74
CA GLU A 558 -7.89 -30.26 -1.40
C GLU A 558 -8.96 -31.35 -1.47
N ASP A 559 -8.57 -32.63 -1.41
CA ASP A 559 -9.45 -33.79 -1.41
C ASP A 559 -10.19 -34.02 -0.08
N LYS A 560 -10.11 -33.06 0.85
CA LYS A 560 -10.74 -33.08 2.18
C LYS A 560 -10.12 -34.11 3.12
N THR A 561 -8.90 -34.55 2.84
CA THR A 561 -8.14 -35.46 3.72
C THR A 561 -7.02 -34.73 4.45
N LEU A 562 -6.73 -35.23 5.66
CA LEU A 562 -5.59 -34.86 6.47
C LEU A 562 -4.61 -36.04 6.47
N GLN A 563 -3.44 -35.85 5.88
CA GLN A 563 -2.38 -36.86 5.85
C GLN A 563 -1.39 -36.64 6.98
N VAL A 564 -1.14 -37.70 7.76
CA VAL A 564 -0.18 -37.68 8.87
C VAL A 564 1.08 -38.43 8.46
N TRP A 565 2.23 -37.76 8.48
CA TRP A 565 3.52 -38.30 8.09
C TRP A 565 4.48 -38.32 9.28
N ASP A 566 5.19 -39.41 9.44
CA ASP A 566 6.34 -39.50 10.33
C ASP A 566 7.57 -38.95 9.60
N LEU A 567 8.28 -37.98 10.18
CA LEU A 567 9.45 -37.33 9.56
C LEU A 567 10.77 -38.00 9.96
N GLU A 568 10.78 -38.91 10.95
CA GLU A 568 11.92 -39.76 11.22
C GLU A 568 11.99 -40.89 10.17
N THR A 569 10.86 -41.57 9.96
CA THR A 569 10.79 -42.71 9.04
C THR A 569 10.38 -42.33 7.62
N TRP A 570 9.78 -41.15 7.44
CA TRP A 570 9.22 -40.65 6.18
C TRP A 570 8.06 -41.48 5.64
N GLU A 571 7.35 -42.18 6.53
CA GLU A 571 6.20 -43.00 6.17
C GLU A 571 4.88 -42.31 6.53
N ARG A 572 3.86 -42.48 5.68
CA ARG A 572 2.50 -42.00 5.96
C ARG A 572 1.87 -42.90 7.03
N ARG A 573 1.66 -42.36 8.23
CA ARG A 573 1.01 -43.07 9.35
C ARG A 573 -0.49 -43.17 9.18
N TYR A 574 -1.16 -42.06 8.84
CA TYR A 574 -2.63 -42.01 8.76
C TYR A 574 -3.13 -41.19 7.58
N LEU A 575 -4.33 -41.54 7.12
CA LEU A 575 -5.16 -40.75 6.21
C LEU A 575 -6.49 -40.52 6.94
N LEU A 576 -6.70 -39.29 7.41
CA LEU A 576 -7.84 -38.92 8.25
C LEU A 576 -8.86 -38.13 7.41
N GLU A 577 -10.12 -38.55 7.43
CA GLU A 577 -11.20 -37.84 6.73
C GLU A 577 -11.68 -36.65 7.57
N SER A 578 -11.46 -35.44 7.04
CA SER A 578 -11.63 -34.20 7.79
C SER A 578 -13.05 -33.63 7.71
N SER A 579 -13.69 -33.47 6.55
CA SER A 579 -15.12 -33.13 6.42
C SER A 579 -15.61 -33.22 4.96
N ASP A 580 -16.89 -32.92 4.72
CA ASP A 580 -17.44 -32.71 3.37
C ASP A 580 -17.00 -31.39 2.73
N PHE A 581 -16.43 -30.48 3.53
CA PHE A 581 -15.95 -29.16 3.13
C PHE A 581 -14.42 -29.05 3.23
N ARG A 582 -13.86 -28.00 2.63
CA ARG A 582 -12.41 -27.77 2.61
C ARG A 582 -11.90 -27.40 4.01
N VAL A 583 -10.80 -28.01 4.42
CA VAL A 583 -10.09 -27.65 5.65
C VAL A 583 -9.25 -26.41 5.40
N SER A 584 -9.35 -25.43 6.29
CA SER A 584 -8.70 -24.13 6.20
C SER A 584 -7.64 -23.91 7.28
N ALA A 585 -7.69 -24.64 8.39
CA ALA A 585 -6.72 -24.53 9.48
C ALA A 585 -6.41 -25.88 10.13
N VAL A 586 -5.16 -26.07 10.57
CA VAL A 586 -4.72 -27.26 11.32
C VAL A 586 -3.73 -26.87 12.42
N ALA A 587 -3.85 -27.50 13.58
CA ALA A 587 -2.91 -27.34 14.69
C ALA A 587 -2.65 -28.70 15.37
N VAL A 588 -1.45 -28.86 15.92
CA VAL A 588 -1.06 -30.08 16.67
C VAL A 588 -0.67 -29.69 18.08
N THR A 589 -1.10 -30.49 19.04
CA THR A 589 -0.67 -30.37 20.43
C THR A 589 0.86 -30.51 20.54
N PRO A 590 1.51 -29.78 21.46
CA PRO A 590 2.96 -29.84 21.61
C PRO A 590 3.52 -31.24 21.89
N ASP A 591 2.75 -32.12 22.54
CA ASP A 591 3.12 -33.51 22.80
C ASP A 591 3.02 -34.44 21.56
N GLY A 592 2.46 -33.94 20.45
CA GLY A 592 2.26 -34.67 19.21
C GLY A 592 1.19 -35.76 19.29
N GLN A 593 0.33 -35.78 20.31
CA GLN A 593 -0.69 -36.83 20.50
C GLN A 593 -2.05 -36.47 19.94
N THR A 594 -2.34 -35.19 19.77
CA THR A 594 -3.66 -34.70 19.35
C THR A 594 -3.54 -33.68 18.21
N THR A 595 -4.37 -33.81 17.19
CA THR A 595 -4.48 -32.83 16.09
C THR A 595 -5.89 -32.28 15.99
N VAL A 596 -5.99 -31.02 15.59
CA VAL A 596 -7.22 -30.27 15.41
C VAL A 596 -7.26 -29.72 13.98
N ALA A 597 -8.39 -29.87 13.30
CA ALA A 597 -8.60 -29.28 11.98
C ALA A 597 -9.94 -28.54 11.92
N GLY A 598 -9.92 -27.33 11.35
CA GLY A 598 -11.09 -26.48 11.13
C GLY A 598 -11.52 -26.44 9.66
N SER A 599 -12.84 -26.46 9.43
CA SER A 599 -13.45 -26.62 8.11
C SER A 599 -14.28 -25.42 7.63
N GLY A 600 -14.59 -25.45 6.33
CA GLY A 600 -15.64 -24.73 5.58
C GLY A 600 -16.88 -24.28 6.31
N ASP A 601 -17.48 -25.25 6.99
CA ASP A 601 -18.82 -25.18 7.56
C ASP A 601 -18.83 -24.72 9.03
N GLY A 602 -17.68 -24.26 9.54
CA GLY A 602 -17.52 -23.87 10.93
C GLY A 602 -17.27 -25.04 11.89
N THR A 603 -17.11 -26.26 11.37
CA THR A 603 -16.81 -27.44 12.18
C THR A 603 -15.32 -27.56 12.49
N ILE A 604 -15.05 -28.03 13.70
CA ILE A 604 -13.72 -28.41 14.17
C ILE A 604 -13.76 -29.88 14.54
N LYS A 605 -12.78 -30.64 14.04
CA LYS A 605 -12.58 -32.05 14.37
C LYS A 605 -11.27 -32.24 15.10
N VAL A 606 -11.27 -33.19 16.04
CA VAL A 606 -10.12 -33.49 16.90
C VAL A 606 -9.82 -34.98 16.83
N TRP A 607 -8.57 -35.33 16.55
CA TRP A 607 -8.12 -36.73 16.42
C TRP A 607 -7.01 -37.06 17.40
N ASN A 608 -6.97 -38.33 17.80
CA ASN A 608 -5.83 -38.92 18.49
C ASN A 608 -4.81 -39.43 17.45
N LEU A 609 -3.58 -38.93 17.50
CA LEU A 609 -2.49 -39.31 16.59
C LEU A 609 -1.76 -40.61 16.98
N ASP A 610 -1.99 -41.15 18.18
CA ASP A 610 -1.48 -42.47 18.58
C ASP A 610 -2.36 -43.61 18.04
N THR A 611 -3.67 -43.40 17.96
CA THR A 611 -4.63 -44.41 17.49
C THR A 611 -5.16 -44.14 16.08
N GLY A 612 -5.11 -42.89 15.62
CA GLY A 612 -5.76 -42.44 14.38
C GLY A 612 -7.27 -42.24 14.50
N GLU A 613 -7.85 -42.38 15.71
CA GLU A 613 -9.28 -42.29 15.91
C GLU A 613 -9.76 -40.84 16.11
N LEU A 614 -10.93 -40.54 15.55
CA LEU A 614 -11.64 -39.28 15.79
C LEU A 614 -12.15 -39.25 17.24
N ARG A 615 -11.74 -38.26 18.02
CA ARG A 615 -12.22 -38.07 19.40
C ARG A 615 -13.63 -37.47 19.39
N TYR A 616 -13.80 -36.35 18.70
CA TYR A 616 -15.09 -35.68 18.54
C TYR A 616 -15.07 -34.69 17.37
N SER A 617 -16.27 -34.24 16.99
CA SER A 617 -16.53 -33.28 15.92
C SER A 617 -17.59 -32.29 16.41
N LEU A 618 -17.27 -30.99 16.42
CA LEU A 618 -18.14 -29.96 16.97
C LEU A 618 -18.23 -28.76 16.03
N ARG A 619 -19.43 -28.19 15.88
CA ARG A 619 -19.60 -26.91 15.18
C ARG A 619 -19.37 -25.78 16.18
N ILE A 620 -18.19 -25.17 16.09
CA ILE A 620 -17.75 -24.13 17.03
C ILE A 620 -18.05 -22.73 16.44
N HIS A 621 -17.93 -22.55 15.12
CA HIS A 621 -18.24 -21.29 14.44
C HIS A 621 -19.49 -21.40 13.56
N ASP A 622 -20.16 -20.27 13.33
CA ASP A 622 -21.33 -20.19 12.44
C ASP A 622 -20.91 -20.21 10.95
N GLU A 623 -19.67 -19.77 10.68
CA GLU A 623 -19.03 -19.59 9.37
C GLU A 623 -17.65 -20.28 9.34
N TRP A 624 -16.92 -20.12 8.22
CA TRP A 624 -15.59 -20.70 7.97
C TRP A 624 -14.60 -20.54 9.14
N VAL A 625 -13.88 -21.62 9.52
CA VAL A 625 -12.80 -21.54 10.51
C VAL A 625 -11.48 -21.19 9.82
N TYR A 626 -10.98 -19.97 9.97
CA TYR A 626 -9.79 -19.50 9.24
C TYR A 626 -8.48 -19.83 9.95
N ALA A 627 -8.47 -19.91 11.28
CA ALA A 627 -7.25 -20.15 12.04
C ALA A 627 -7.53 -20.92 13.33
N VAL A 628 -6.58 -21.76 13.74
CA VAL A 628 -6.62 -22.51 15.01
C VAL A 628 -5.22 -22.52 15.61
N ALA A 629 -5.13 -22.29 16.92
CA ALA A 629 -3.91 -22.40 17.71
C ALA A 629 -4.19 -23.15 19.02
N ILE A 630 -3.18 -23.82 19.57
CA ILE A 630 -3.29 -24.62 20.81
C ILE A 630 -2.31 -24.06 21.84
N THR A 631 -2.71 -23.99 23.10
CA THR A 631 -1.83 -23.57 24.20
C THR A 631 -0.65 -24.54 24.38
N PRO A 632 0.50 -24.06 24.89
CA PRO A 632 1.68 -24.90 25.11
C PRO A 632 1.48 -26.08 26.08
N ASP A 633 0.50 -25.99 26.97
CA ASP A 633 0.11 -27.09 27.88
C ASP A 633 -0.78 -28.15 27.20
N GLY A 634 -1.23 -27.91 25.97
CA GLY A 634 -2.11 -28.80 25.20
C GLY A 634 -3.56 -28.86 25.71
N GLN A 635 -3.98 -27.98 26.62
CA GLN A 635 -5.32 -28.07 27.24
C GLN A 635 -6.36 -27.18 26.57
N ILE A 636 -5.96 -26.04 26.01
CA ILE A 636 -6.88 -25.04 25.46
C ILE A 636 -6.58 -24.85 23.97
N ALA A 637 -7.64 -24.73 23.19
CA ALA A 637 -7.56 -24.33 21.80
C ALA A 637 -8.27 -23.01 21.57
N VAL A 638 -7.74 -22.23 20.64
CA VAL A 638 -8.26 -20.92 20.24
C VAL A 638 -8.51 -20.96 18.74
N SER A 639 -9.73 -20.63 18.30
CA SER A 639 -10.11 -20.63 16.89
C SER A 639 -10.68 -19.27 16.45
N GLY A 640 -10.30 -18.85 15.24
CA GLY A 640 -10.82 -17.65 14.59
C GLY A 640 -11.77 -18.03 13.45
N GLY A 641 -12.93 -17.37 13.40
CA GLY A 641 -13.97 -17.64 12.41
C GLY A 641 -14.32 -16.47 11.50
N GLY A 642 -14.97 -16.79 10.37
CA GLY A 642 -15.60 -15.83 9.46
C GLY A 642 -16.79 -15.09 10.08
N ASP A 643 -17.30 -15.60 11.20
CA ASP A 643 -18.34 -14.96 12.01
C ASP A 643 -17.82 -13.74 12.81
N GLY A 644 -16.52 -13.40 12.64
CA GLY A 644 -15.85 -12.30 13.31
C GLY A 644 -15.58 -12.56 14.79
N THR A 645 -15.66 -13.82 15.22
CA THR A 645 -15.40 -14.21 16.61
C THR A 645 -14.12 -15.02 16.75
N LEU A 646 -13.49 -14.85 17.91
CA LEU A 646 -12.41 -15.67 18.42
C LEU A 646 -12.96 -16.53 19.55
N LYS A 647 -12.93 -17.85 19.42
CA LYS A 647 -13.48 -18.76 20.42
C LYS A 647 -12.36 -19.48 21.15
N VAL A 648 -12.46 -19.52 22.48
CA VAL A 648 -11.53 -20.22 23.38
C VAL A 648 -12.27 -21.42 23.94
N TRP A 649 -11.72 -22.62 23.78
CA TRP A 649 -12.40 -23.86 24.11
C TRP A 649 -11.43 -24.89 24.70
N ASP A 650 -11.98 -25.79 25.51
CA ASP A 650 -11.25 -26.87 26.16
C ASP A 650 -11.02 -28.03 25.18
N LEU A 651 -9.77 -28.46 25.02
CA LEU A 651 -9.41 -29.50 24.05
C LEU A 651 -9.81 -30.91 24.51
N GLU A 652 -9.98 -31.15 25.81
CA GLU A 652 -10.39 -32.46 26.32
C GLU A 652 -11.91 -32.65 26.19
N THR A 653 -12.69 -31.65 26.58
CA THR A 653 -14.16 -31.73 26.61
C THR A 653 -14.83 -31.22 25.32
N GLY A 654 -14.16 -30.34 24.58
CA GLY A 654 -14.73 -29.63 23.43
C GLY A 654 -15.66 -28.46 23.81
N GLU A 655 -15.75 -28.10 25.10
CA GLU A 655 -16.61 -27.02 25.56
C GLU A 655 -16.02 -25.63 25.28
N VAL A 656 -16.83 -24.73 24.72
CA VAL A 656 -16.44 -23.33 24.50
C VAL A 656 -16.50 -22.58 25.82
N ARG A 657 -15.34 -22.10 26.29
CA ARG A 657 -15.19 -21.30 27.51
C ARG A 657 -15.60 -19.84 27.27
N TYR A 658 -15.08 -19.26 26.18
CA TYR A 658 -15.33 -17.85 25.84
C TYR A 658 -15.55 -17.69 24.34
N SER A 659 -16.39 -16.71 23.99
CA SER A 659 -16.55 -16.20 22.63
C SER A 659 -16.20 -14.71 22.66
N LEU A 660 -15.05 -14.37 22.08
CA LEU A 660 -14.45 -13.04 22.09
C LEU A 660 -14.65 -12.38 20.72
N GLY A 661 -14.80 -11.06 20.68
CA GLY A 661 -15.11 -10.30 19.45
C GLY A 661 -16.57 -9.85 19.36
N LYS A 662 -16.85 -8.87 18.49
CA LYS A 662 -18.20 -8.33 18.29
C LYS A 662 -18.85 -9.02 17.10
N LYS A 663 -20.00 -9.64 17.34
CA LYS A 663 -20.96 -9.94 16.26
C LYS A 663 -21.59 -8.60 15.88
N TYR A 664 -21.31 -8.11 14.68
CA TYR A 664 -22.03 -6.94 14.17
C TYR A 664 -23.43 -7.41 13.78
N ASP A 665 -24.47 -6.69 14.21
CA ASP A 665 -25.86 -6.97 13.84
C ASP A 665 -26.12 -6.66 12.35
N ASP A 666 -25.19 -5.99 11.68
CA ASP A 666 -25.19 -5.72 10.24
C ASP A 666 -24.34 -6.73 9.47
N LEU A 667 -24.73 -6.99 8.22
CA LEU A 667 -24.24 -7.96 7.21
C LEU A 667 -22.72 -8.01 6.92
N MET A 668 -21.88 -7.34 7.70
CA MET A 668 -20.42 -7.29 7.52
C MET A 668 -19.72 -7.58 8.86
N SER A 669 -19.60 -8.86 9.22
CA SER A 669 -18.65 -9.31 10.24
C SER A 669 -17.24 -9.37 9.63
N PHE A 670 -16.27 -8.67 10.21
CA PHE A 670 -14.88 -8.74 9.77
C PHE A 670 -14.26 -10.07 10.20
N VAL A 671 -13.69 -10.81 9.25
CA VAL A 671 -13.14 -12.15 9.48
C VAL A 671 -11.96 -12.08 10.44
N VAL A 672 -11.81 -13.10 11.31
CA VAL A 672 -10.60 -13.33 12.10
C VAL A 672 -9.68 -14.27 11.32
N CYS A 673 -8.72 -13.71 10.60
CA CYS A 673 -7.90 -14.44 9.63
C CYS A 673 -6.73 -15.22 10.24
N GLY A 674 -6.32 -14.89 11.46
CA GLY A 674 -5.11 -15.46 12.07
C GLY A 674 -5.14 -15.41 13.59
N VAL A 675 -4.60 -16.45 14.21
CA VAL A 675 -4.56 -16.64 15.67
C VAL A 675 -3.19 -17.20 16.08
N ALA A 676 -2.63 -16.67 17.16
CA ALA A 676 -1.44 -17.19 17.83
C ALA A 676 -1.62 -17.17 19.35
N VAL A 677 -0.92 -18.02 20.09
CA VAL A 677 -1.02 -18.14 21.56
C VAL A 677 0.35 -17.97 22.20
N THR A 678 0.44 -17.29 23.35
CA THR A 678 1.70 -17.01 24.03
C THR A 678 2.33 -18.30 24.56
N ALA A 679 3.66 -18.30 24.64
CA ALA A 679 4.43 -19.44 25.14
C ALA A 679 4.14 -19.78 26.63
N ASP A 680 3.59 -18.84 27.40
CA ASP A 680 3.10 -19.08 28.75
C ASP A 680 1.64 -19.59 28.80
N GLY A 681 0.97 -19.66 27.65
CA GLY A 681 -0.42 -20.08 27.51
C GLY A 681 -1.47 -19.10 28.04
N ARG A 682 -1.07 -17.89 28.47
CA ARG A 682 -1.96 -16.94 29.15
C ARG A 682 -2.67 -15.97 28.23
N MET A 683 -2.11 -15.68 27.06
CA MET A 683 -2.64 -14.70 26.13
C MET A 683 -2.78 -15.27 24.71
N ALA A 684 -3.74 -14.74 23.97
CA ALA A 684 -3.91 -15.01 22.55
C ALA A 684 -3.85 -13.72 21.75
N VAL A 685 -3.28 -13.81 20.55
CA VAL A 685 -3.21 -12.73 19.58
C VAL A 685 -4.10 -13.10 18.42
N SER A 686 -4.97 -12.18 18.03
CA SER A 686 -5.84 -12.33 16.86
C SER A 686 -5.61 -11.19 15.88
N ILE A 687 -5.67 -11.50 14.58
CA ILE A 687 -5.73 -10.51 13.51
C ILE A 687 -7.06 -10.60 12.76
N SER A 688 -7.52 -9.47 12.25
CA SER A 688 -8.80 -9.38 11.54
C SER A 688 -8.74 -8.46 10.33
N GLU A 689 -9.68 -8.67 9.40
CA GLU A 689 -9.93 -7.80 8.24
C GLU A 689 -10.37 -6.37 8.62
N ASP A 690 -10.56 -6.06 9.90
CA ASP A 690 -10.74 -4.68 10.36
C ASP A 690 -9.42 -3.91 10.53
N LYS A 691 -8.30 -4.47 10.03
CA LYS A 691 -6.94 -3.89 10.12
C LYS A 691 -6.40 -3.85 11.55
N THR A 692 -6.88 -4.71 12.45
CA THR A 692 -6.41 -4.74 13.84
C THR A 692 -5.65 -6.01 14.21
N VAL A 693 -4.66 -5.82 15.07
CA VAL A 693 -4.02 -6.85 15.89
C VAL A 693 -4.54 -6.66 17.31
N ARG A 694 -5.11 -7.69 17.91
CA ARG A 694 -5.67 -7.67 19.28
C ARG A 694 -5.01 -8.71 20.15
N VAL A 695 -4.72 -8.35 21.39
CA VAL A 695 -4.19 -9.26 22.42
C VAL A 695 -5.25 -9.48 23.48
N TRP A 696 -5.55 -10.74 23.77
CA TRP A 696 -6.58 -11.19 24.70
C TRP A 696 -5.95 -11.97 25.83
N HIS A 697 -6.44 -11.78 27.05
CA HIS A 697 -6.09 -12.62 28.19
C HIS A 697 -7.04 -13.83 28.24
N LEU A 698 -6.50 -15.03 28.17
CA LEU A 698 -7.28 -16.27 27.99
C LEU A 698 -8.06 -16.71 29.22
N GLU A 699 -7.59 -16.35 30.43
CA GLU A 699 -8.32 -16.69 31.68
C GLU A 699 -9.44 -15.70 32.00
N THR A 700 -9.27 -14.41 31.65
CA THR A 700 -10.22 -13.35 32.02
C THR A 700 -11.11 -12.93 30.87
N ALA A 701 -10.80 -13.36 29.63
CA ALA A 701 -11.48 -12.94 28.40
C ALA A 701 -11.38 -11.42 28.11
N GLU A 702 -10.43 -10.72 28.74
CA GLU A 702 -10.26 -9.28 28.57
C GLU A 702 -9.35 -8.94 27.39
N LEU A 703 -9.70 -7.85 26.69
CA LEU A 703 -8.86 -7.26 25.65
C LEU A 703 -7.75 -6.43 26.34
N VAL A 704 -6.50 -6.87 26.19
CA VAL A 704 -5.33 -6.27 26.83
C VAL A 704 -4.80 -5.09 26.03
N ALA A 705 -4.63 -5.26 24.72
CA ALA A 705 -4.07 -4.25 23.83
C ALA A 705 -4.58 -4.40 22.40
N THR A 706 -4.65 -3.28 21.68
CA THR A 706 -5.00 -3.22 20.25
C THR A 706 -3.97 -2.40 19.49
N PHE A 707 -3.66 -2.83 18.27
CA PHE A 707 -2.89 -2.07 17.30
C PHE A 707 -3.63 -2.04 15.96
N THR A 708 -3.88 -0.85 15.44
CA THR A 708 -4.49 -0.66 14.13
C THR A 708 -3.43 -0.25 13.10
N GLY A 709 -3.31 -1.07 12.05
CA GLY A 709 -2.45 -0.81 10.89
C GLY A 709 -3.15 0.02 9.80
N ASP A 710 -2.39 0.49 8.81
CA ASP A 710 -2.96 1.20 7.65
C ASP A 710 -3.71 0.24 6.70
N ARG A 711 -3.39 -1.06 6.76
CA ARG A 711 -3.90 -2.12 5.89
C ARG A 711 -4.35 -3.37 6.64
N LEU A 712 -4.99 -4.27 5.91
CA LEU A 712 -5.55 -5.53 6.38
C LEU A 712 -4.41 -6.47 6.78
N PHE A 713 -4.54 -7.20 7.89
CA PHE A 713 -3.57 -8.19 8.31
C PHE A 713 -3.92 -9.57 7.73
N SER A 714 -2.92 -10.27 7.21
CA SER A 714 -3.07 -11.58 6.58
C SER A 714 -2.57 -12.72 7.47
N TYR A 715 -1.46 -12.52 8.19
CA TYR A 715 -0.86 -13.53 9.06
C TYR A 715 -0.31 -12.93 10.36
N VAL A 716 -0.32 -13.74 11.42
CA VAL A 716 0.26 -13.40 12.71
C VAL A 716 1.04 -14.57 13.27
N GLY A 717 2.19 -14.26 13.85
CA GLY A 717 3.03 -15.17 14.62
C GLY A 717 3.53 -14.47 15.88
N MET A 718 4.17 -15.23 16.75
CA MET A 718 4.69 -14.71 18.01
C MET A 718 5.98 -15.40 18.40
N THR A 719 6.86 -14.67 19.07
CA THR A 719 8.11 -15.21 19.60
C THR A 719 7.87 -16.15 20.78
N ALA A 720 8.72 -17.15 20.94
CA ALA A 720 8.62 -18.16 22.00
C ALA A 720 8.83 -17.64 23.43
N ASP A 721 9.12 -16.34 23.61
CA ASP A 721 9.12 -15.66 24.91
C ASP A 721 7.80 -14.92 25.20
N GLY A 722 6.85 -14.90 24.25
CA GLY A 722 5.56 -14.23 24.36
C GLY A 722 5.62 -12.70 24.31
N GLY A 723 6.81 -12.11 24.12
CA GLY A 723 7.01 -10.66 24.22
C GLY A 723 6.85 -9.90 22.91
N THR A 724 7.10 -10.56 21.76
CA THR A 724 7.08 -9.93 20.43
C THR A 724 6.06 -10.60 19.52
N ILE A 725 5.14 -9.80 19.00
CA ILE A 725 4.16 -10.19 18.00
C ILE A 725 4.70 -9.81 16.63
N VAL A 726 4.64 -10.73 15.69
CA VAL A 726 4.98 -10.50 14.29
C VAL A 726 3.70 -10.61 13.48
N ALA A 727 3.23 -9.50 12.92
CA ALA A 727 2.06 -9.50 12.05
C ALA A 727 2.46 -9.11 10.63
N ARG A 728 1.65 -9.48 9.63
CA ARG A 728 1.87 -9.13 8.24
C ARG A 728 0.62 -8.55 7.61
N ASP A 729 0.77 -7.50 6.80
CA ASP A 729 -0.33 -6.99 5.98
C ASP A 729 -0.50 -7.74 4.64
N ASP A 730 -1.58 -7.40 3.94
CA ASP A 730 -1.93 -7.88 2.60
C ASP A 730 -0.85 -7.60 1.55
N MET A 731 -0.01 -6.59 1.75
CA MET A 731 1.08 -6.18 0.86
C MET A 731 2.46 -6.75 1.24
N GLY A 732 2.54 -7.62 2.25
CA GLY A 732 3.81 -8.24 2.62
C GLY A 732 4.64 -7.47 3.64
N ARG A 733 4.18 -6.34 4.16
CA ARG A 733 4.91 -5.61 5.20
C ARG A 733 4.85 -6.38 6.52
N LEU A 734 6.00 -6.51 7.18
CA LEU A 734 6.13 -7.14 8.49
C LEU A 734 6.09 -6.09 9.61
N TYR A 735 5.29 -6.38 10.62
CA TYR A 735 5.09 -5.55 11.81
C TYR A 735 5.67 -6.29 13.01
N PHE A 736 6.65 -5.69 13.67
CA PHE A 736 7.23 -6.21 14.90
C PHE A 736 6.73 -5.37 16.08
N LEU A 737 5.84 -5.95 16.88
CA LEU A 737 5.12 -5.27 17.94
C LEU A 737 5.49 -5.90 19.30
N ASP A 738 6.03 -5.11 20.22
CA ASP A 738 6.27 -5.56 21.59
C ASP A 738 5.07 -5.24 22.47
N LEU A 739 4.63 -6.18 23.30
CA LEU A 739 3.62 -5.90 24.32
C LEU A 739 4.28 -5.22 25.52
N VAL A 740 3.83 -4.01 25.84
CA VAL A 740 4.44 -3.14 26.86
C VAL A 740 3.39 -2.69 27.87
N GLY A 741 3.77 -2.63 29.16
CA GLY A 741 2.91 -2.10 30.22
C GLY A 741 2.02 -3.11 30.95
N LEU A 742 2.37 -4.40 30.86
CA LEU A 742 1.81 -5.46 31.71
C LEU A 742 2.24 -5.35 33.18
#